data_AF-A0A162GMG7-F1
#
_entry.id   AF-A0A162GMG7-F1
#
_cell.length_a   1.000
_cell.length_b   1.000
_cell.length_c   1.000
_cell.angle_alpha   90.00
_cell.angle_beta   90.00
_cell.angle_gamma   90.00
#
_symmetry.space_group_name_H-M   'P 1'
#
loop_
_entity.id
_entity.type
_entity.pdbx_description
1 polymer ?
#
loop_
_entity_poly.entity_id
_entity_poly.type
_entity_poly.pdbx_seq_one_letter_code
_entity_poly.pdbx_strand_id
1 'polypeptide(L)'
;MSAGAGPVEGVAPVDAAARVEELRASIRAASDAYYAADSSPLADAAYDALVRRLAELEAEHPELAAEDSPTQTVGGIVGAGLAPIDHAERMLSLDNVFSAEELREWCEKTVASADRPIAWLTELKIDGLAISLRYEHGRLTTAATRGDGRTGEDVTVNAVQVERIPERLAGEGHPALVEVRGEVFIPVAAFAELNALQERLRDEAVEEARARWSARPASTRGDFEEQKARASALRRFPTFANPRNAASGGLRQQLDKKAGLDLRAGEARVASLALFVHGIGAWPDPPVATQSEVYGLLSTWGLPVSRYNQVSASLEEVLAFVERYGRDRHSVEHEIDGVVVKVDELDLHDELGATSRAPRWAIAYKYPPEEVHTRLLDIVVSVGRTGRATPFAQMTKVKVAGSEVRQATLHNADVVKAKGVLIGDTVVLRKAGDVIPEVLGPVVELRDGSEREFVMPTQCPECGTTLAPAKEGDVDLRCPNAESCPAQVRGRVEHIGSRGALDIEALGEVSAAALTQPLVPARPPLRTEAGLFELTVADIFPIEVVVRDSETGLQKLDASGAPKVVTPFKRKRQPAKDGPFEPGAGPFAGDPSSVPSTNALRLIENIERAKTKELWRLLVSLSIRHVGPVAARALAGYFGSLDAIRSASRDELAAVDGVGGIIADALLAWFEVGWHVEIVERWAAAGVRFSTPGHPGPGAADAAGGVLAGVTVVATGSLEGYSREGAQEAILAAGGKAGSSVSKKTDYVAAGPGAGSKLGKAEALGLRIITAAEFHLLVTEGPAAIAPPPEEPDGESRDEGHAGASLAEGSAGEEPAVPAAGERRARETAGEPTEPHD
;
A
#
# COMPACT_ATOMS: atom_id res chain seq x y z
N MET A 1 35.73 38.27 38.66
CA MET A 1 36.52 37.35 37.80
C MET A 1 35.87 35.99 37.98
N SER A 2 34.89 35.53 37.19
CA SER A 2 34.59 35.69 35.76
C SER A 2 35.59 35.00 34.84
N ALA A 3 35.33 33.71 34.62
CA ALA A 3 35.47 32.93 33.40
C ALA A 3 34.61 31.67 33.65
N GLY A 4 33.63 31.28 32.84
CA GLY A 4 33.25 31.76 31.52
C GLY A 4 32.75 30.54 30.73
N ALA A 5 31.57 30.02 31.09
CA ALA A 5 31.03 28.82 30.44
C ALA A 5 30.63 29.14 28.98
N GLY A 6 31.30 28.50 28.03
CA GLY A 6 30.90 28.54 26.62
C GLY A 6 29.65 27.68 26.39
N PRO A 7 28.81 28.03 25.38
CA PRO A 7 27.57 27.31 25.12
C PRO A 7 27.86 25.90 24.56
N VAL A 8 27.02 24.94 24.95
CA VAL A 8 26.95 23.64 24.28
C VAL A 8 26.24 23.87 22.94
N GLU A 9 26.93 23.65 21.83
CA GLU A 9 26.31 23.76 20.50
C GLU A 9 25.19 22.73 20.36
N GLY A 10 24.01 23.21 19.97
CA GLY A 10 22.83 22.37 19.83
C GLY A 10 22.96 21.42 18.64
N VAL A 11 22.52 20.17 18.84
CA VAL A 11 22.27 19.23 17.74
C VAL A 11 21.29 19.90 16.78
N ALA A 12 21.64 19.96 15.49
CA ALA A 12 20.76 20.52 14.48
C ALA A 12 19.43 19.75 14.45
N PRO A 13 18.27 20.44 14.39
CA PRO A 13 16.98 19.76 14.31
C PRO A 13 16.94 18.95 13.01
N VAL A 14 16.53 17.68 13.13
CA VAL A 14 16.21 16.85 11.97
C VAL A 14 15.07 17.54 11.23
N ASP A 15 15.23 17.78 9.94
CA ASP A 15 14.21 18.45 9.11
C ASP A 15 12.90 17.66 9.17
N ALA A 16 11.92 18.22 9.88
CA ALA A 16 10.63 17.59 10.12
C ALA A 16 9.89 17.32 8.81
N ALA A 17 10.04 18.18 7.80
CA ALA A 17 9.42 17.98 6.48
C ALA A 17 10.02 16.77 5.75
N ALA A 18 11.34 16.64 5.75
CA ALA A 18 12.03 15.48 5.17
C ALA A 18 11.64 14.18 5.90
N ARG A 19 11.50 14.21 7.23
CA ARG A 19 11.11 13.04 8.02
C ARG A 19 9.63 12.65 7.82
N VAL A 20 8.73 13.63 7.70
CA VAL A 20 7.32 13.42 7.36
C VAL A 20 7.18 12.72 6.00
N GLU A 21 7.90 13.18 4.97
CA GLU A 21 7.85 12.54 3.64
C GLU A 21 8.47 11.14 3.61
N GLU A 22 9.55 10.90 4.35
CA GLU A 22 10.14 9.57 4.50
C GLU A 22 9.15 8.57 5.14
N LEU A 23 8.44 9.00 6.18
CA LEU A 23 7.40 8.21 6.83
C LEU A 23 6.22 7.96 5.87
N ARG A 24 5.72 9.00 5.18
CA ARG A 24 4.65 8.88 4.18
C ARG A 24 4.99 7.88 3.08
N ALA A 25 6.20 7.96 2.51
CA ALA A 25 6.65 7.03 1.48
C ALA A 25 6.75 5.59 2.01
N SER A 26 7.25 5.41 3.24
CA SER A 26 7.38 4.09 3.87
C SER A 26 6.02 3.45 4.16
N ILE A 27 5.05 4.22 4.64
CA ILE A 27 3.70 3.73 4.96
C ILE A 27 2.92 3.45 3.67
N ARG A 28 3.01 4.30 2.63
CA ARG A 28 2.38 4.05 1.32
C ARG A 28 2.91 2.76 0.69
N ALA A 29 4.23 2.57 0.65
CA ALA A 29 4.84 1.35 0.12
C ALA A 29 4.47 0.07 0.91
N ALA A 30 4.24 0.20 2.22
CA ALA A 30 3.71 -0.89 3.04
C ALA A 30 2.25 -1.21 2.69
N SER A 31 1.40 -0.18 2.58
CA SER A 31 -0.01 -0.35 2.23
C SER A 31 -0.17 -1.00 0.87
N ASP A 32 0.49 -0.48 -0.17
CA ASP A 32 0.39 -1.02 -1.54
C ASP A 32 0.75 -2.51 -1.61
N ALA A 33 1.76 -2.94 -0.87
CA ALA A 33 2.15 -4.35 -0.81
C ALA A 33 1.17 -5.22 0.01
N TYR A 34 0.56 -4.66 1.05
CA TYR A 34 -0.49 -5.32 1.83
C TYR A 34 -1.73 -5.62 0.98
N TYR A 35 -2.26 -4.63 0.25
CA TYR A 35 -3.52 -4.77 -0.48
C TYR A 35 -3.37 -5.35 -1.89
N ALA A 36 -2.32 -4.99 -2.65
CA ALA A 36 -2.19 -5.37 -4.06
C ALA A 36 -1.34 -6.64 -4.32
N ALA A 37 -0.87 -7.32 -3.27
CA ALA A 37 0.01 -8.49 -3.40
C ALA A 37 -0.26 -9.64 -2.41
N ASP A 38 -1.26 -9.55 -1.52
CA ASP A 38 -1.47 -10.49 -0.39
C ASP A 38 -0.17 -10.75 0.42
N SER A 39 0.77 -9.79 0.40
CA SER A 39 2.12 -9.95 0.96
C SER A 39 2.80 -8.61 1.23
N SER A 40 2.49 -8.01 2.38
CA SER A 40 3.21 -6.82 2.84
C SER A 40 4.59 -7.19 3.40
N PRO A 41 5.69 -6.52 3.00
CA PRO A 41 6.97 -6.60 3.67
C PRO A 41 7.04 -5.63 4.87
N LEU A 42 5.92 -5.05 5.30
CA LEU A 42 5.76 -4.20 6.49
C LEU A 42 4.48 -4.57 7.23
N ALA A 43 4.54 -4.52 8.54
CA ALA A 43 3.67 -5.33 9.36
C ALA A 43 2.88 -4.47 10.34
N ASP A 44 1.62 -4.80 10.63
CA ASP A 44 0.64 -3.96 11.33
C ASP A 44 1.23 -3.08 12.44
N ALA A 45 1.83 -3.64 13.50
CA ALA A 45 2.39 -2.83 14.60
C ALA A 45 3.53 -1.88 14.18
N ALA A 46 4.31 -2.21 13.13
CA ALA A 46 5.34 -1.34 12.58
C ALA A 46 4.75 -0.31 11.59
N TYR A 47 3.73 -0.68 10.83
CA TYR A 47 2.89 0.25 10.06
C TYR A 47 2.25 1.28 10.99
N ASP A 48 1.67 0.83 12.11
CA ASP A 48 1.08 1.66 13.15
C ASP A 48 2.12 2.48 13.93
N ALA A 49 3.35 1.99 14.12
CA ALA A 49 4.43 2.79 14.69
C ALA A 49 4.91 3.89 13.73
N LEU A 50 4.98 3.60 12.42
CA LEU A 50 5.27 4.61 11.40
C LEU A 50 4.13 5.63 11.29
N VAL A 51 2.87 5.18 11.31
CA VAL A 51 1.65 6.02 11.31
C VAL A 51 1.58 6.87 12.58
N ARG A 52 1.81 6.30 13.77
CA ARG A 52 1.88 7.08 15.02
C ARG A 52 3.01 8.10 14.98
N ARG A 53 4.22 7.72 14.55
CA ARG A 53 5.33 8.67 14.46
C ARG A 53 5.08 9.77 13.43
N LEU A 54 4.33 9.47 12.36
CA LEU A 54 3.87 10.46 11.39
C LEU A 54 2.80 11.37 11.99
N ALA A 55 1.83 10.83 12.73
CA ALA A 55 0.78 11.59 13.41
C ALA A 55 1.35 12.50 14.53
N GLU A 56 2.34 12.02 15.29
CA GLU A 56 3.10 12.82 16.26
C GLU A 56 3.78 14.01 15.57
N LEU A 57 4.51 13.78 14.47
CA LEU A 57 5.19 14.85 13.73
C LEU A 57 4.21 15.81 13.04
N GLU A 58 3.06 15.33 12.55
CA GLU A 58 2.00 16.17 12.00
C GLU A 58 1.22 16.95 13.07
N ALA A 59 1.22 16.50 14.32
CA ALA A 59 0.67 17.23 15.46
C ALA A 59 1.67 18.26 16.02
N GLU A 60 2.97 17.92 16.05
CA GLU A 60 4.07 18.84 16.38
C GLU A 60 4.24 19.93 15.31
N HIS A 61 3.94 19.62 14.04
CA HIS A 61 4.02 20.51 12.88
C HIS A 61 2.74 20.49 12.03
N PRO A 62 1.66 21.18 12.46
CA PRO A 62 0.38 21.19 11.75
C PRO A 62 0.45 21.69 10.30
N GLU A 63 1.44 22.52 9.97
CA GLU A 63 1.73 23.00 8.62
C GLU A 63 2.21 21.91 7.65
N LEU A 64 2.71 20.78 8.17
CA LEU A 64 3.17 19.63 7.39
C LEU A 64 2.06 18.60 7.16
N ALA A 65 0.95 18.64 7.91
CA ALA A 65 -0.17 17.70 7.79
C ALA A 65 -0.92 17.86 6.44
N ALA A 66 -0.98 16.79 5.64
CA ALA A 66 -1.57 16.80 4.30
C ALA A 66 -2.72 15.79 4.17
N GLU A 67 -3.77 16.14 3.41
CA GLU A 67 -4.97 15.31 3.20
C GLU A 67 -4.70 13.98 2.47
N ASP A 68 -3.55 13.78 1.84
CA ASP A 68 -3.12 12.50 1.24
C ASP A 68 -2.13 11.72 2.13
N SER A 69 -1.89 12.18 3.35
CA SER A 69 -1.03 11.49 4.30
C SER A 69 -1.61 10.12 4.70
N PRO A 70 -0.81 9.09 4.97
CA PRO A 70 -1.29 7.79 5.47
C PRO A 70 -1.91 7.80 6.87
N THR A 71 -1.77 8.89 7.62
CA THR A 71 -2.57 9.21 8.81
C THR A 71 -4.01 9.62 8.45
N GLN A 72 -4.23 10.06 7.21
CA GLN A 72 -5.49 10.63 6.69
C GLN A 72 -6.16 9.75 5.60
N THR A 73 -5.63 8.56 5.30
CA THR A 73 -6.13 7.69 4.21
C THR A 73 -6.32 6.23 4.67
N VAL A 74 -7.11 5.46 3.90
CA VAL A 74 -7.52 4.07 4.23
C VAL A 74 -7.12 3.14 3.09
N GLY A 75 -6.82 1.89 3.42
CA GLY A 75 -6.77 0.81 2.44
C GLY A 75 -5.60 0.88 1.44
N GLY A 76 -5.75 0.19 0.31
CA GLY A 76 -4.76 0.19 -0.77
C GLY A 76 -5.30 -0.41 -2.07
N ILE A 77 -4.46 -0.37 -3.11
CA ILE A 77 -4.89 -0.48 -4.52
C ILE A 77 -5.53 -1.84 -4.85
N VAL A 78 -6.68 -1.77 -5.53
CA VAL A 78 -7.46 -2.92 -6.04
C VAL A 78 -6.61 -3.84 -6.94
N GLY A 79 -6.71 -5.15 -6.70
CA GLY A 79 -5.94 -6.18 -7.42
C GLY A 79 -6.40 -6.42 -8.86
N ALA A 80 -5.45 -6.64 -9.77
CA ALA A 80 -5.74 -6.97 -11.17
C ALA A 80 -6.23 -8.42 -11.33
N GLY A 81 -7.55 -8.64 -11.26
CA GLY A 81 -8.14 -9.96 -11.53
C GLY A 81 -9.63 -10.12 -11.27
N LEU A 82 -10.22 -9.28 -10.41
CA LEU A 82 -11.65 -9.19 -10.13
C LEU A 82 -12.18 -7.81 -10.58
N ALA A 83 -13.50 -7.66 -10.69
CA ALA A 83 -14.09 -6.37 -11.05
C ALA A 83 -14.00 -5.40 -9.85
N PRO A 84 -13.64 -4.12 -10.05
CA PRO A 84 -13.76 -3.10 -9.01
C PRO A 84 -15.24 -2.81 -8.74
N ILE A 85 -15.57 -2.51 -7.48
CA ILE A 85 -16.92 -2.11 -7.06
C ILE A 85 -16.86 -1.06 -5.95
N ASP A 86 -17.64 0.01 -6.10
CA ASP A 86 -17.71 1.07 -5.09
C ASP A 86 -18.67 0.73 -3.96
N HIS A 87 -18.21 0.90 -2.72
CA HIS A 87 -19.04 0.83 -1.52
C HIS A 87 -20.00 2.02 -1.48
N ALA A 88 -21.26 1.79 -1.08
CA ALA A 88 -22.25 2.86 -1.01
C ALA A 88 -21.95 3.79 0.16
N GLU A 89 -21.35 3.25 1.23
CA GLU A 89 -20.69 4.03 2.26
C GLU A 89 -19.24 3.54 2.44
N ARG A 90 -18.30 4.49 2.57
CA ARG A 90 -16.86 4.22 2.65
C ARG A 90 -16.50 3.35 3.86
N MET A 91 -15.85 2.22 3.62
CA MET A 91 -15.26 1.40 4.67
C MET A 91 -14.00 2.09 5.24
N LEU A 92 -13.99 2.37 6.54
CA LEU A 92 -12.86 2.99 7.23
C LEU A 92 -11.86 1.94 7.77
N SER A 93 -10.77 2.44 8.37
CA SER A 93 -9.90 1.66 9.26
C SER A 93 -10.29 1.90 10.72
N LEU A 94 -9.55 1.29 11.65
CA LEU A 94 -9.57 1.64 13.07
C LEU A 94 -8.22 2.24 13.45
N ASP A 95 -8.22 3.19 14.37
CA ASP A 95 -7.00 3.61 15.05
C ASP A 95 -6.64 2.61 16.16
N ASN A 96 -5.35 2.51 16.48
CA ASN A 96 -4.81 1.44 17.31
C ASN A 96 -4.23 1.98 18.63
N VAL A 97 -4.53 1.30 19.73
CA VAL A 97 -3.88 1.45 21.05
C VAL A 97 -3.20 0.14 21.47
N PHE A 98 -2.12 0.25 22.23
CA PHE A 98 -1.18 -0.86 22.49
C PHE A 98 -0.94 -1.14 23.98
N SER A 99 -1.56 -0.35 24.86
CA SER A 99 -1.45 -0.43 26.32
C SER A 99 -2.79 -0.12 27.00
N ALA A 100 -2.96 -0.61 28.23
CA ALA A 100 -4.17 -0.36 29.03
C ALA A 100 -4.31 1.13 29.40
N GLU A 101 -3.18 1.82 29.47
CA GLU A 101 -3.05 3.26 29.67
C GLU A 101 -3.55 4.03 28.44
N GLU A 102 -3.07 3.70 27.23
CA GLU A 102 -3.55 4.32 25.97
C GLU A 102 -5.06 4.11 25.77
N LEU A 103 -5.59 2.91 26.06
CA LEU A 103 -7.02 2.64 25.96
C LEU A 103 -7.83 3.45 26.98
N ARG A 104 -7.34 3.56 28.22
CA ARG A 104 -7.98 4.40 29.25
C ARG A 104 -8.03 5.86 28.81
N GLU A 105 -6.91 6.41 28.36
CA GLU A 105 -6.86 7.79 27.86
C GLU A 105 -7.84 8.02 26.69
N TRP A 106 -7.98 7.06 25.78
CA TRP A 106 -8.95 7.17 24.69
C TRP A 106 -10.40 7.16 25.23
N CYS A 107 -10.75 6.19 26.09
CA CYS A 107 -12.10 6.13 26.68
C CYS A 107 -12.45 7.41 27.48
N GLU A 108 -11.51 7.95 28.26
CA GLU A 108 -11.68 9.19 29.01
C GLU A 108 -11.91 10.41 28.09
N LYS A 109 -11.15 10.52 26.99
CA LYS A 109 -11.33 11.57 25.96
C LYS A 109 -12.68 11.45 25.24
N THR A 110 -13.12 10.23 24.94
CA THR A 110 -14.40 9.97 24.28
C THR A 110 -15.59 10.29 25.19
N VAL A 111 -15.56 9.89 26.47
CA VAL A 111 -16.59 10.27 27.47
C VAL A 111 -16.65 11.78 27.66
N ALA A 112 -15.50 12.45 27.75
CA ALA A 112 -15.45 13.91 27.85
C ALA A 112 -15.96 14.64 26.59
N SER A 113 -15.95 13.97 25.43
CA SER A 113 -16.46 14.52 24.17
C SER A 113 -17.97 14.31 24.00
N ALA A 114 -18.54 13.26 24.60
CA ALA A 114 -19.96 12.93 24.53
C ALA A 114 -20.85 13.75 25.49
N ASP A 115 -20.30 14.25 26.60
CA ASP A 115 -21.03 14.95 27.69
C ASP A 115 -22.18 14.11 28.31
N ARG A 116 -22.17 12.79 28.12
CA ARG A 116 -23.13 11.82 28.66
C ARG A 116 -22.46 10.46 28.96
N PRO A 117 -23.08 9.59 29.79
CA PRO A 117 -22.61 8.22 29.97
C PRO A 117 -22.59 7.46 28.63
N ILE A 118 -21.62 6.57 28.48
CA ILE A 118 -21.39 5.74 27.28
C ILE A 118 -21.45 4.27 27.68
N ALA A 119 -22.17 3.45 26.92
CA ALA A 119 -22.01 1.99 26.93
C ALA A 119 -20.90 1.57 25.94
N TRP A 120 -20.04 0.66 26.38
CA TRP A 120 -18.92 0.15 25.59
C TRP A 120 -19.22 -1.22 25.02
N LEU A 121 -19.35 -1.31 23.70
CA LEU A 121 -19.42 -2.57 22.98
C LEU A 121 -18.00 -3.07 22.70
N THR A 122 -17.67 -4.23 23.27
CA THR A 122 -16.37 -4.90 23.10
C THR A 122 -16.50 -6.16 22.26
N GLU A 123 -15.58 -6.33 21.32
CA GLU A 123 -15.58 -7.38 20.31
C GLU A 123 -14.19 -7.96 20.12
N LEU A 124 -14.09 -9.23 19.74
CA LEU A 124 -12.81 -9.82 19.37
C LEU A 124 -12.36 -9.27 18.02
N LYS A 125 -11.12 -8.80 17.92
CA LYS A 125 -10.55 -8.36 16.65
C LYS A 125 -10.03 -9.59 15.90
N ILE A 126 -10.85 -10.06 14.96
CA ILE A 126 -10.59 -11.25 14.14
C ILE A 126 -9.44 -10.98 13.16
N ASP A 127 -8.50 -11.92 13.04
CA ASP A 127 -7.44 -11.85 12.02
C ASP A 127 -7.92 -12.45 10.66
N GLY A 128 -8.74 -11.70 9.93
CA GLY A 128 -9.38 -12.15 8.68
C GLY A 128 -9.27 -11.17 7.52
N LEU A 129 -10.34 -11.06 6.72
CA LEU A 129 -10.47 -10.06 5.66
C LEU A 129 -11.84 -9.38 5.73
N ALA A 130 -11.84 -8.06 5.86
CA ALA A 130 -13.05 -7.24 5.85
C ALA A 130 -13.83 -7.36 4.52
N ILE A 131 -15.14 -7.61 4.65
CA ILE A 131 -16.12 -7.71 3.56
C ILE A 131 -17.29 -6.74 3.80
N SER A 132 -17.84 -6.20 2.71
CA SER A 132 -19.12 -5.49 2.67
C SER A 132 -20.12 -6.32 1.86
N LEU A 133 -21.29 -6.58 2.43
CA LEU A 133 -22.39 -7.33 1.80
C LEU A 133 -23.56 -6.37 1.53
N ARG A 134 -23.80 -6.04 0.26
CA ARG A 134 -24.92 -5.18 -0.13
C ARG A 134 -26.18 -5.99 -0.32
N TYR A 135 -27.20 -5.68 0.47
CA TYR A 135 -28.55 -6.21 0.33
C TYR A 135 -29.50 -5.12 -0.15
N GLU A 136 -30.23 -5.38 -1.23
CA GLU A 136 -31.32 -4.53 -1.72
C GLU A 136 -32.65 -5.26 -1.52
N HIS A 137 -33.58 -4.64 -0.79
CA HIS A 137 -34.85 -5.27 -0.38
C HIS A 137 -34.68 -6.67 0.21
N GLY A 138 -33.63 -6.87 1.01
CA GLY A 138 -33.29 -8.14 1.65
C GLY A 138 -32.66 -9.20 0.73
N ARG A 139 -32.31 -8.88 -0.51
CA ARG A 139 -31.59 -9.79 -1.42
C ARG A 139 -30.13 -9.33 -1.61
N LEU A 140 -29.17 -10.24 -1.46
CA LEU A 140 -27.77 -9.94 -1.73
C LEU A 140 -27.59 -9.56 -3.21
N THR A 141 -27.11 -8.36 -3.48
CA THR A 141 -26.80 -7.90 -4.85
C THR A 141 -25.32 -8.00 -5.13
N THR A 142 -24.47 -7.58 -4.19
CA THR A 142 -23.01 -7.65 -4.32
C THR A 142 -22.32 -7.94 -2.98
N ALA A 143 -21.12 -8.52 -3.05
CA ALA A 143 -20.19 -8.64 -1.93
C ALA A 143 -18.81 -8.14 -2.36
N ALA A 144 -18.21 -7.24 -1.56
CA ALA A 144 -16.99 -6.52 -1.89
C ALA A 144 -15.92 -6.67 -0.81
N THR A 145 -14.64 -6.83 -1.20
CA THR A 145 -13.51 -6.64 -0.28
C THR A 145 -13.34 -5.16 0.08
N ARG A 146 -12.63 -4.81 1.17
CA ARG A 146 -12.42 -3.38 1.51
C ARG A 146 -11.74 -2.57 0.39
N GLY A 147 -10.70 -3.10 -0.24
CA GLY A 147 -9.82 -2.35 -1.16
C GLY A 147 -9.22 -1.10 -0.52
N ASP A 148 -9.40 0.06 -1.14
CA ASP A 148 -8.99 1.39 -0.61
C ASP A 148 -10.02 2.02 0.37
N GLY A 149 -11.09 1.28 0.66
CA GLY A 149 -12.21 1.74 1.49
C GLY A 149 -13.29 2.48 0.70
N ARG A 150 -13.03 2.97 -0.51
CA ARG A 150 -14.05 3.46 -1.45
C ARG A 150 -14.41 2.40 -2.49
N THR A 151 -13.40 1.79 -3.10
CA THR A 151 -13.53 0.78 -4.14
C THR A 151 -12.91 -0.54 -3.67
N GLY A 152 -13.73 -1.58 -3.65
CA GLY A 152 -13.38 -2.96 -3.34
C GLY A 152 -13.21 -3.84 -4.59
N GLU A 153 -12.93 -5.12 -4.37
CA GLU A 153 -13.04 -6.16 -5.40
C GLU A 153 -14.36 -6.92 -5.24
N ASP A 154 -15.11 -7.10 -6.33
CA ASP A 154 -16.30 -7.95 -6.36
C ASP A 154 -15.91 -9.42 -6.16
N VAL A 155 -16.40 -9.98 -5.06
CA VAL A 155 -16.21 -11.37 -4.62
C VAL A 155 -17.53 -12.12 -4.48
N THR A 156 -18.63 -11.57 -5.00
CA THR A 156 -20.01 -12.09 -4.85
C THR A 156 -20.12 -13.58 -5.15
N VAL A 157 -19.46 -14.05 -6.22
CA VAL A 157 -19.46 -15.46 -6.65
C VAL A 157 -18.92 -16.42 -5.59
N ASN A 158 -17.94 -15.99 -4.79
CA ASN A 158 -17.39 -16.80 -3.70
C ASN A 158 -18.09 -16.52 -2.36
N ALA A 159 -18.55 -15.28 -2.13
CA ALA A 159 -19.27 -14.90 -0.92
C ALA A 159 -20.55 -15.74 -0.72
N VAL A 160 -21.34 -15.99 -1.77
CA VAL A 160 -22.55 -16.85 -1.69
C VAL A 160 -22.26 -18.32 -1.35
N GLN A 161 -20.99 -18.75 -1.41
CA GLN A 161 -20.56 -20.10 -1.03
C GLN A 161 -20.04 -20.19 0.42
N VAL A 162 -19.84 -19.06 1.09
CA VAL A 162 -19.42 -19.00 2.49
C VAL A 162 -20.59 -19.44 3.38
N GLU A 163 -20.34 -20.34 4.33
CA GLU A 163 -21.39 -20.80 5.25
C GLU A 163 -21.98 -19.58 6.00
N ARG A 164 -23.31 -19.44 5.95
CA ARG A 164 -24.09 -18.37 6.61
C ARG A 164 -23.97 -16.98 5.99
N ILE A 165 -23.58 -16.86 4.72
CA ILE A 165 -23.95 -15.67 3.91
C ILE A 165 -25.26 -15.98 3.19
N PRO A 166 -26.43 -15.47 3.66
CA PRO A 166 -27.70 -15.74 3.01
C PRO A 166 -27.84 -14.92 1.71
N GLU A 167 -28.24 -15.54 0.60
CA GLU A 167 -28.64 -14.81 -0.62
C GLU A 167 -29.90 -13.94 -0.41
N ARG A 168 -30.72 -14.29 0.58
CA ARG A 168 -31.91 -13.56 1.02
C ARG A 168 -31.95 -13.53 2.54
N LEU A 169 -32.01 -12.33 3.11
CA LEU A 169 -32.23 -12.12 4.54
C LEU A 169 -33.55 -12.80 4.99
N ALA A 170 -33.56 -13.30 6.22
CA ALA A 170 -34.74 -13.89 6.82
C ALA A 170 -35.65 -12.82 7.44
N GLY A 171 -36.96 -12.98 7.25
CA GLY A 171 -37.98 -12.07 7.78
C GLY A 171 -38.65 -11.20 6.71
N GLU A 172 -39.18 -10.08 7.14
CA GLU A 172 -39.83 -9.05 6.31
C GLU A 172 -39.41 -7.66 6.81
N GLY A 173 -39.78 -6.59 6.10
CA GLY A 173 -39.46 -5.22 6.52
C GLY A 173 -38.00 -4.79 6.31
N HIS A 174 -37.24 -5.51 5.48
CA HIS A 174 -35.86 -5.13 5.13
C HIS A 174 -35.81 -3.74 4.47
N PRO A 175 -34.76 -2.94 4.75
CA PRO A 175 -34.58 -1.64 4.11
C PRO A 175 -34.39 -1.78 2.60
N ALA A 176 -34.61 -0.68 1.87
CA ALA A 176 -34.39 -0.65 0.42
C ALA A 176 -32.93 -0.97 0.05
N LEU A 177 -31.98 -0.51 0.88
CA LEU A 177 -30.56 -0.77 0.81
C LEU A 177 -30.02 -0.96 2.22
N VAL A 178 -29.16 -1.96 2.43
CA VAL A 178 -28.27 -2.06 3.60
C VAL A 178 -26.93 -2.67 3.17
N GLU A 179 -25.82 -2.05 3.55
CA GLU A 179 -24.51 -2.71 3.53
C GLU A 179 -24.21 -3.30 4.90
N VAL A 180 -24.02 -4.62 4.97
CA VAL A 180 -23.61 -5.32 6.19
C VAL A 180 -22.11 -5.57 6.14
N ARG A 181 -21.37 -5.14 7.17
CA ARG A 181 -19.92 -5.26 7.24
C ARG A 181 -19.51 -6.39 8.20
N GLY A 182 -18.51 -7.16 7.82
CA GLY A 182 -18.01 -8.27 8.61
C GLY A 182 -16.57 -8.66 8.26
N GLU A 183 -16.02 -9.62 9.00
CA GLU A 183 -14.69 -10.18 8.75
C GLU A 183 -14.84 -11.63 8.30
N VAL A 184 -14.30 -11.97 7.13
CA VAL A 184 -14.19 -13.35 6.63
C VAL A 184 -12.89 -13.96 7.13
N PHE A 185 -12.96 -15.13 7.75
CA PHE A 185 -11.80 -15.83 8.33
C PHE A 185 -11.86 -17.33 8.05
N ILE A 186 -10.83 -18.08 8.45
CA ILE A 186 -10.86 -19.55 8.47
C ILE A 186 -10.64 -19.99 9.93
N PRO A 187 -11.57 -20.76 10.53
CA PRO A 187 -11.38 -21.30 11.88
C PRO A 187 -10.09 -22.14 12.01
N VAL A 188 -9.42 -22.11 13.16
CA VAL A 188 -8.13 -22.79 13.39
C VAL A 188 -8.20 -24.29 13.06
N ALA A 189 -9.30 -24.95 13.41
CA ALA A 189 -9.54 -26.36 13.06
C ALA A 189 -9.67 -26.56 11.54
N ALA A 190 -10.49 -25.75 10.87
CA ALA A 190 -10.67 -25.80 9.42
C ALA A 190 -9.36 -25.49 8.67
N PHE A 191 -8.53 -24.58 9.18
CA PHE A 191 -7.21 -24.27 8.63
C PHE A 191 -6.24 -25.46 8.74
N ALA A 192 -6.27 -26.20 9.85
CA ALA A 192 -5.49 -27.43 10.01
C ALA A 192 -5.97 -28.53 9.04
N GLU A 193 -7.29 -28.72 8.90
CA GLU A 193 -7.88 -29.66 7.94
C GLU A 193 -7.57 -29.31 6.48
N LEU A 194 -7.64 -28.03 6.13
CA LEU A 194 -7.29 -27.50 4.82
C LEU A 194 -5.82 -27.76 4.47
N ASN A 195 -4.90 -27.55 5.43
CA ASN A 195 -3.49 -27.87 5.24
C ASN A 195 -3.23 -29.38 5.14
N ALA A 196 -3.94 -30.20 5.91
CA ALA A 196 -3.91 -31.65 5.76
C ALA A 196 -4.50 -32.12 4.41
N LEU A 197 -5.46 -31.39 3.85
CA LEU A 197 -5.98 -31.63 2.50
C LEU A 197 -4.94 -31.26 1.42
N GLN A 198 -4.23 -30.14 1.55
CA GLN A 198 -3.10 -29.82 0.65
C GLN A 198 -2.08 -30.95 0.65
N GLU A 199 -1.77 -31.55 1.81
CA GLU A 199 -0.90 -32.72 1.89
C GLU A 199 -1.43 -33.94 1.12
N ARG A 200 -2.70 -34.33 1.34
CA ARG A 200 -3.32 -35.44 0.57
C ARG A 200 -3.33 -35.18 -0.93
N LEU A 201 -3.64 -33.93 -1.34
CA LEU A 201 -3.59 -33.49 -2.74
C LEU A 201 -2.17 -33.59 -3.33
N ARG A 202 -1.10 -33.41 -2.54
CA ARG A 202 0.28 -33.61 -3.00
C ARG A 202 0.53 -35.07 -3.37
N ASP A 203 0.13 -36.01 -2.52
CA ASP A 203 0.32 -37.45 -2.79
C ASP A 203 -0.57 -37.92 -3.95
N GLU A 204 -1.84 -37.49 -4.02
CA GLU A 204 -2.70 -37.76 -5.17
C GLU A 204 -2.12 -37.21 -6.48
N ALA A 205 -1.51 -36.02 -6.49
CA ALA A 205 -0.86 -35.45 -7.67
C ALA A 205 0.42 -36.21 -8.08
N VAL A 206 1.13 -36.83 -7.13
CA VAL A 206 2.26 -37.73 -7.42
C VAL A 206 1.75 -39.01 -8.08
N GLU A 207 0.63 -39.56 -7.62
CA GLU A 207 0.03 -40.76 -8.24
C GLU A 207 -0.65 -40.45 -9.59
N GLU A 208 -1.27 -39.27 -9.80
CA GLU A 208 -1.66 -38.79 -11.14
C GLU A 208 -0.45 -38.70 -12.08
N ALA A 209 0.71 -38.26 -11.58
CA ALA A 209 1.94 -38.23 -12.36
C ALA A 209 2.48 -39.64 -12.64
N ARG A 210 2.40 -40.56 -11.66
CA ARG A 210 2.83 -41.97 -11.80
C ARG A 210 1.93 -42.74 -12.77
N ALA A 211 0.62 -42.52 -12.73
CA ALA A 211 -0.35 -43.12 -13.65
C ALA A 211 -0.13 -42.64 -15.08
N ARG A 212 0.00 -41.32 -15.30
CA ARG A 212 0.34 -40.74 -16.61
C ARG A 212 1.70 -41.19 -17.12
N TRP A 213 2.70 -41.35 -16.24
CA TRP A 213 3.99 -41.92 -16.60
C TRP A 213 3.85 -43.38 -17.03
N SER A 214 3.15 -44.20 -16.25
CA SER A 214 2.91 -45.62 -16.52
C SER A 214 2.21 -45.87 -17.85
N ALA A 215 1.26 -45.00 -18.22
CA ALA A 215 0.51 -45.06 -19.48
C ALA A 215 1.34 -44.72 -20.73
N ARG A 216 2.59 -44.23 -20.59
CA ARG A 216 3.45 -43.93 -21.74
C ARG A 216 3.95 -45.21 -22.42
N PRO A 217 4.10 -45.24 -23.76
CA PRO A 217 4.69 -46.37 -24.47
C PRO A 217 6.07 -46.73 -23.92
N ALA A 218 6.33 -48.02 -23.68
CA ALA A 218 7.56 -48.51 -23.06
C ALA A 218 8.83 -48.06 -23.82
N SER A 219 8.76 -47.91 -25.14
CA SER A 219 9.82 -47.35 -26.00
C SER A 219 10.21 -45.89 -25.69
N THR A 220 9.41 -45.18 -24.89
CA THR A 220 9.59 -43.75 -24.55
C THR A 220 9.54 -43.48 -23.04
N ARG A 221 9.43 -44.54 -22.22
CA ARG A 221 9.23 -44.47 -20.77
C ARG A 221 10.51 -44.87 -20.04
N GLY A 222 11.39 -43.89 -19.80
CA GLY A 222 12.46 -44.00 -18.80
C GLY A 222 11.91 -43.98 -17.38
N ASP A 223 12.77 -43.97 -16.36
CA ASP A 223 12.36 -44.10 -14.95
C ASP A 223 11.42 -42.98 -14.44
N PHE A 224 10.69 -43.27 -13.37
CA PHE A 224 9.81 -42.30 -12.71
C PHE A 224 10.61 -41.43 -11.73
N GLU A 225 10.79 -40.14 -12.07
CA GLU A 225 11.48 -39.16 -11.24
C GLU A 225 10.63 -38.72 -10.02
N GLU A 226 10.44 -39.60 -9.04
CA GLU A 226 9.49 -39.37 -7.92
C GLU A 226 9.77 -38.07 -7.14
N GLN A 227 11.03 -37.75 -6.85
CA GLN A 227 11.40 -36.50 -6.16
C GLN A 227 10.93 -35.24 -6.93
N LYS A 228 10.94 -35.29 -8.27
CA LYS A 228 10.49 -34.20 -9.14
C LYS A 228 8.97 -34.13 -9.21
N ALA A 229 8.28 -35.28 -9.17
CA ALA A 229 6.83 -35.33 -9.01
C ALA A 229 6.41 -34.69 -7.67
N ARG A 230 7.06 -35.08 -6.55
CA ARG A 230 6.83 -34.51 -5.21
C ARG A 230 7.11 -33.00 -5.17
N ALA A 231 8.23 -32.55 -5.74
CA ALA A 231 8.55 -31.11 -5.82
C ALA A 231 7.58 -30.33 -6.72
N SER A 232 7.00 -30.96 -7.74
CA SER A 232 5.97 -30.33 -8.57
C SER A 232 4.63 -30.27 -7.85
N ALA A 233 4.27 -31.32 -7.11
CA ALA A 233 3.07 -31.39 -6.29
C ALA A 233 3.11 -30.33 -5.16
N LEU A 234 4.25 -30.18 -4.48
CA LEU A 234 4.45 -29.16 -3.44
C LEU A 234 4.26 -27.71 -3.94
N ARG A 235 4.62 -27.42 -5.20
CA ARG A 235 4.38 -26.10 -5.81
C ARG A 235 2.94 -25.89 -6.27
N ARG A 236 2.22 -26.96 -6.61
CA ARG A 236 0.80 -26.93 -7.01
C ARG A 236 -0.11 -26.81 -5.79
N PHE A 237 0.26 -27.51 -4.71
CA PHE A 237 -0.47 -27.62 -3.44
C PHE A 237 0.45 -27.24 -2.26
N PRO A 238 0.78 -25.93 -2.13
CA PRO A 238 1.56 -25.42 -1.01
C PRO A 238 0.75 -25.47 0.28
N THR A 239 1.45 -25.65 1.41
CA THR A 239 0.87 -25.43 2.75
C THR A 239 0.68 -23.93 2.97
N PHE A 240 -0.47 -23.52 3.52
CA PHE A 240 -0.79 -22.12 3.80
C PHE A 240 -0.04 -21.62 5.05
N ALA A 241 0.41 -20.36 5.03
CA ALA A 241 1.27 -19.79 6.07
C ALA A 241 0.52 -19.30 7.33
N ASN A 242 -0.70 -18.80 7.16
CA ASN A 242 -1.62 -18.38 8.23
C ASN A 242 -3.09 -18.44 7.74
N PRO A 243 -4.08 -18.44 8.65
CA PRO A 243 -5.51 -18.34 8.33
C PRO A 243 -5.89 -17.08 7.55
N ARG A 244 -5.34 -15.89 7.90
CA ARG A 244 -5.65 -14.61 7.22
C ARG A 244 -5.43 -14.67 5.70
N ASN A 245 -4.24 -15.08 5.26
CA ASN A 245 -3.90 -15.17 3.84
C ASN A 245 -4.64 -16.34 3.18
N ALA A 246 -4.90 -17.42 3.92
CA ALA A 246 -5.73 -18.52 3.45
C ALA A 246 -7.18 -18.04 3.18
N ALA A 247 -7.77 -17.22 4.05
CA ALA A 247 -9.08 -16.61 3.85
C ALA A 247 -9.07 -15.62 2.67
N SER A 248 -8.11 -14.69 2.66
CA SER A 248 -7.96 -13.63 1.64
C SER A 248 -7.95 -14.18 0.21
N GLY A 249 -7.06 -15.15 -0.07
CA GLY A 249 -7.03 -15.80 -1.37
C GLY A 249 -8.13 -16.87 -1.57
N GLY A 250 -8.88 -17.23 -0.53
CA GLY A 250 -10.06 -18.10 -0.63
C GLY A 250 -11.24 -17.34 -1.23
N LEU A 251 -11.49 -16.13 -0.74
CA LEU A 251 -12.51 -15.23 -1.24
C LEU A 251 -12.26 -14.78 -2.69
N ARG A 252 -11.00 -14.86 -3.16
CA ARG A 252 -10.56 -14.53 -4.54
C ARG A 252 -10.35 -15.73 -5.47
N GLN A 253 -10.93 -16.90 -5.17
CA GLN A 253 -10.82 -18.07 -6.06
C GLN A 253 -11.56 -17.87 -7.39
N GLN A 254 -10.88 -18.14 -8.52
CA GLN A 254 -11.50 -18.25 -9.84
C GLN A 254 -11.75 -19.73 -10.15
N LEU A 255 -12.81 -20.30 -9.56
CA LEU A 255 -13.13 -21.73 -9.63
C LEU A 255 -13.51 -22.18 -11.06
N ASP A 256 -14.13 -21.29 -11.83
CA ASP A 256 -14.50 -21.45 -13.25
C ASP A 256 -13.30 -21.82 -14.15
N LYS A 257 -12.09 -21.40 -13.78
CA LYS A 257 -10.85 -21.64 -14.53
C LYS A 257 -10.10 -22.89 -14.08
N LYS A 258 -10.69 -23.72 -13.21
CA LYS A 258 -10.02 -24.87 -12.58
C LYS A 258 -10.70 -26.19 -12.93
N ALA A 259 -9.92 -27.28 -12.82
CA ALA A 259 -10.40 -28.64 -13.02
C ALA A 259 -9.65 -29.64 -12.14
N GLY A 260 -10.26 -30.80 -11.89
CA GLY A 260 -9.65 -31.91 -11.15
C GLY A 260 -9.18 -31.49 -9.75
N LEU A 261 -7.96 -31.89 -9.38
CA LEU A 261 -7.38 -31.59 -8.07
C LEU A 261 -7.28 -30.08 -7.77
N ASP A 262 -7.09 -29.22 -8.79
CA ASP A 262 -7.00 -27.76 -8.57
C ASP A 262 -8.37 -27.15 -8.23
N LEU A 263 -9.44 -27.66 -8.84
CA LEU A 263 -10.82 -27.27 -8.52
C LEU A 263 -11.16 -27.72 -7.10
N ARG A 264 -10.94 -29.00 -6.77
CA ARG A 264 -11.18 -29.56 -5.44
C ARG A 264 -10.42 -28.83 -4.33
N ALA A 265 -9.20 -28.37 -4.62
CA ALA A 265 -8.41 -27.54 -3.71
C ALA A 265 -8.97 -26.12 -3.53
N GLY A 266 -9.56 -25.54 -4.59
CA GLY A 266 -10.23 -24.25 -4.57
C GLY A 266 -11.55 -24.30 -3.80
N GLU A 267 -12.41 -25.25 -4.14
CA GLU A 267 -13.71 -25.51 -3.49
C GLU A 267 -13.54 -25.71 -1.98
N ALA A 268 -12.60 -26.58 -1.57
CA ALA A 268 -12.32 -26.81 -0.15
C ALA A 268 -11.80 -25.56 0.58
N ARG A 269 -11.10 -24.66 -0.12
CA ARG A 269 -10.63 -23.39 0.45
C ARG A 269 -11.81 -22.41 0.64
N VAL A 270 -12.72 -22.32 -0.32
CA VAL A 270 -13.94 -21.49 -0.20
C VAL A 270 -14.86 -22.05 0.90
N ALA A 271 -15.06 -23.37 0.94
CA ALA A 271 -15.88 -24.03 1.96
C ALA A 271 -15.28 -23.98 3.38
N SER A 272 -14.00 -23.64 3.53
CA SER A 272 -13.37 -23.42 4.85
C SER A 272 -13.55 -22.01 5.41
N LEU A 273 -14.14 -21.09 4.63
CA LEU A 273 -14.41 -19.72 5.05
C LEU A 273 -15.59 -19.66 6.01
N ALA A 274 -15.46 -18.82 7.03
CA ALA A 274 -16.52 -18.40 7.94
C ALA A 274 -16.63 -16.87 7.96
N LEU A 275 -17.76 -16.35 8.41
CA LEU A 275 -18.04 -14.93 8.58
C LEU A 275 -18.48 -14.65 10.02
N PHE A 276 -18.06 -13.51 10.57
CA PHE A 276 -18.83 -12.80 11.60
C PHE A 276 -19.08 -11.36 11.15
N VAL A 277 -20.33 -10.90 11.29
CA VAL A 277 -20.71 -9.50 11.03
C VAL A 277 -20.39 -8.65 12.26
N HIS A 278 -19.88 -7.43 12.03
CA HIS A 278 -19.39 -6.53 13.08
C HIS A 278 -19.81 -5.07 12.83
N GLY A 279 -20.80 -4.83 11.95
CA GLY A 279 -21.36 -3.50 11.75
C GLY A 279 -22.12 -3.37 10.43
N ILE A 280 -22.45 -2.12 10.13
CA ILE A 280 -23.16 -1.71 8.92
C ILE A 280 -22.34 -0.64 8.17
N GLY A 281 -22.66 -0.47 6.90
CA GLY A 281 -22.38 0.73 6.11
C GLY A 281 -23.69 1.38 5.75
N ALA A 282 -23.89 1.70 4.46
CA ALA A 282 -25.03 2.46 3.95
C ALA A 282 -26.41 1.94 4.42
N TRP A 283 -26.88 2.48 5.55
CA TRP A 283 -28.21 2.31 6.12
C TRP A 283 -28.41 3.45 7.16
N PRO A 284 -28.89 4.64 6.72
CA PRO A 284 -28.85 5.84 7.55
C PRO A 284 -29.80 5.79 8.76
N ASP A 285 -30.96 5.15 8.62
CA ASP A 285 -32.01 5.09 9.64
C ASP A 285 -32.26 3.62 10.08
N PRO A 286 -31.36 3.01 10.87
CA PRO A 286 -31.63 1.71 11.48
C PRO A 286 -32.71 1.84 12.57
N PRO A 287 -33.65 0.89 12.70
CA PRO A 287 -34.79 0.99 13.62
C PRO A 287 -34.44 0.61 15.07
N VAL A 288 -33.22 0.95 15.51
CA VAL A 288 -32.61 0.57 16.80
C VAL A 288 -31.69 1.70 17.28
N ALA A 289 -31.42 1.79 18.58
CA ALA A 289 -30.64 2.87 19.16
C ALA A 289 -29.14 2.53 19.30
N THR A 290 -28.79 1.24 19.36
CA THR A 290 -27.40 0.80 19.59
C THR A 290 -26.88 -0.18 18.54
N GLN A 291 -25.56 -0.21 18.41
CA GLN A 291 -24.82 -1.16 17.58
C GLN A 291 -25.00 -2.61 18.07
N SER A 292 -25.14 -2.84 19.37
CA SER A 292 -25.49 -4.14 19.94
C SER A 292 -26.91 -4.61 19.56
N GLU A 293 -27.88 -3.69 19.48
CA GLU A 293 -29.21 -3.96 18.94
C GLU A 293 -29.19 -4.23 17.43
N VAL A 294 -28.35 -3.53 16.66
CA VAL A 294 -28.10 -3.84 15.23
C VAL A 294 -27.65 -5.29 15.09
N TYR A 295 -26.75 -5.78 15.94
CA TYR A 295 -26.32 -7.19 15.91
C TYR A 295 -27.47 -8.16 16.23
N GLY A 296 -28.34 -7.82 17.18
CA GLY A 296 -29.58 -8.55 17.40
C GLY A 296 -30.40 -8.67 16.12
N LEU A 297 -30.63 -7.55 15.44
CA LEU A 297 -31.40 -7.48 14.19
C LEU A 297 -30.74 -8.26 13.04
N LEU A 298 -29.43 -8.09 12.79
CA LEU A 298 -28.68 -8.87 11.80
C LEU A 298 -28.75 -10.38 12.09
N SER A 299 -28.70 -10.78 13.37
CA SER A 299 -28.88 -12.18 13.77
C SER A 299 -30.28 -12.70 13.44
N THR A 300 -31.35 -11.90 13.60
CA THR A 300 -32.71 -12.31 13.18
C THR A 300 -32.82 -12.47 11.66
N TRP A 301 -32.04 -11.73 10.89
CA TRP A 301 -31.94 -11.86 9.43
C TRP A 301 -31.13 -13.08 8.97
N GLY A 302 -30.58 -13.86 9.89
CA GLY A 302 -29.81 -15.08 9.61
C GLY A 302 -28.30 -14.86 9.41
N LEU A 303 -27.79 -13.66 9.69
CA LEU A 303 -26.37 -13.35 9.58
C LEU A 303 -25.60 -13.76 10.86
N PRO A 304 -24.37 -14.28 10.74
CA PRO A 304 -23.62 -14.78 11.87
C PRO A 304 -23.01 -13.64 12.70
N VAL A 305 -23.47 -13.49 13.95
CA VAL A 305 -22.88 -12.60 14.96
C VAL A 305 -21.99 -13.38 15.92
N SER A 306 -20.89 -12.78 16.34
CA SER A 306 -19.98 -13.37 17.32
C SER A 306 -20.64 -13.49 18.70
N ARG A 307 -20.56 -14.68 19.32
CA ARG A 307 -21.04 -14.95 20.69
C ARG A 307 -20.19 -14.30 21.79
N TYR A 308 -19.07 -13.66 21.41
CA TYR A 308 -18.09 -13.10 22.33
C TYR A 308 -18.29 -11.61 22.59
N ASN A 309 -19.22 -10.97 21.89
CA ASN A 309 -19.49 -9.54 22.03
C ASN A 309 -20.06 -9.24 23.42
N GLN A 310 -19.53 -8.22 24.10
CA GLN A 310 -19.96 -7.82 25.43
C GLN A 310 -20.17 -6.31 25.50
N VAL A 311 -21.37 -5.87 25.89
CA VAL A 311 -21.66 -4.47 26.24
C VAL A 311 -21.36 -4.28 27.73
N SER A 312 -20.63 -3.20 28.05
CA SER A 312 -20.15 -2.90 29.40
C SER A 312 -20.33 -1.43 29.75
N ALA A 313 -20.77 -1.16 30.98
CA ALA A 313 -21.05 0.21 31.46
C ALA A 313 -19.83 0.89 32.12
N SER A 314 -18.69 0.20 32.22
CA SER A 314 -17.49 0.68 32.88
C SER A 314 -16.21 0.35 32.10
N LEU A 315 -15.20 1.21 32.21
CA LEU A 315 -13.87 1.00 31.62
C LEU A 315 -13.17 -0.22 32.26
N GLU A 316 -13.42 -0.48 33.54
CA GLU A 316 -12.88 -1.61 34.28
C GLU A 316 -13.30 -2.95 33.67
N GLU A 317 -14.55 -3.07 33.22
CA GLU A 317 -15.04 -4.26 32.50
C GLU A 317 -14.42 -4.40 31.11
N VAL A 318 -14.26 -3.29 30.38
CA VAL A 318 -13.58 -3.26 29.06
C VAL A 318 -12.14 -3.75 29.21
N LEU A 319 -11.41 -3.24 30.21
CA LEU A 319 -10.03 -3.67 30.50
C LEU A 319 -9.97 -5.14 30.94
N ALA A 320 -10.94 -5.61 31.74
CA ALA A 320 -11.03 -7.02 32.13
C ALA A 320 -11.34 -7.95 30.94
N PHE A 321 -12.10 -7.48 29.94
CA PHE A 321 -12.33 -8.19 28.67
C PHE A 321 -11.03 -8.28 27.86
N VAL A 322 -10.33 -7.16 27.70
CA VAL A 322 -9.02 -7.08 27.01
C VAL A 322 -7.98 -7.99 27.69
N GLU A 323 -7.86 -7.97 29.02
CA GLU A 323 -6.92 -8.81 29.76
C GLU A 323 -7.26 -10.30 29.61
N ARG A 324 -8.55 -10.67 29.68
CA ARG A 324 -9.02 -12.05 29.52
C ARG A 324 -8.61 -12.63 28.18
N TYR A 325 -8.98 -12.00 27.08
CA TYR A 325 -8.63 -12.51 25.76
C TYR A 325 -7.16 -12.30 25.41
N GLY A 326 -6.47 -11.36 26.03
CA GLY A 326 -5.02 -11.16 25.86
C GLY A 326 -4.19 -12.30 26.46
N ARG A 327 -4.67 -12.87 27.57
CA ARG A 327 -4.13 -14.08 28.21
C ARG A 327 -4.53 -15.35 27.45
N ASP A 328 -5.81 -15.44 27.11
CA ASP A 328 -6.45 -16.67 26.62
C ASP A 328 -6.74 -16.60 25.11
N ARG A 329 -5.86 -15.97 24.30
CA ARG A 329 -6.07 -15.69 22.85
C ARG A 329 -6.47 -16.94 22.05
N HIS A 330 -5.86 -18.07 22.38
CA HIS A 330 -6.04 -19.36 21.70
C HIS A 330 -7.28 -20.14 22.19
N SER A 331 -8.19 -19.52 22.96
CA SER A 331 -9.41 -20.13 23.50
C SER A 331 -10.64 -20.04 22.58
N VAL A 332 -10.53 -19.36 21.44
CA VAL A 332 -11.62 -19.11 20.49
C VAL A 332 -11.35 -19.80 19.14
N GLU A 333 -12.38 -19.95 18.30
CA GLU A 333 -12.28 -20.75 17.06
C GLU A 333 -11.41 -20.14 15.95
N HIS A 334 -10.95 -18.89 16.08
CA HIS A 334 -10.19 -18.14 15.08
C HIS A 334 -9.00 -17.41 15.71
N GLU A 335 -8.01 -17.04 14.89
CA GLU A 335 -6.92 -16.17 15.36
C GLU A 335 -7.46 -14.76 15.65
N ILE A 336 -6.92 -14.11 16.68
CA ILE A 336 -7.24 -12.73 17.08
C ILE A 336 -5.96 -11.94 17.29
N ASP A 337 -5.93 -10.70 16.80
CA ASP A 337 -4.79 -9.79 16.95
C ASP A 337 -5.07 -8.66 17.98
N GLY A 338 -6.27 -8.66 18.56
CA GLY A 338 -6.71 -7.62 19.47
C GLY A 338 -8.16 -7.74 19.95
N VAL A 339 -8.66 -6.63 20.48
CA VAL A 339 -10.07 -6.37 20.81
C VAL A 339 -10.47 -5.04 20.18
N VAL A 340 -11.67 -4.95 19.63
CA VAL A 340 -12.27 -3.67 19.20
C VAL A 340 -13.16 -3.17 20.33
N VAL A 341 -13.05 -1.90 20.67
CA VAL A 341 -13.91 -1.20 21.63
C VAL A 341 -14.65 -0.11 20.87
N LYS A 342 -15.98 -0.10 20.96
CA LYS A 342 -16.87 0.85 20.30
C LYS A 342 -17.77 1.52 21.34
N VAL A 343 -18.15 2.77 21.09
CA VAL A 343 -19.37 3.35 21.67
C VAL A 343 -20.56 2.54 21.14
N ASP A 344 -21.48 2.12 22.01
CA ASP A 344 -22.61 1.29 21.61
C ASP A 344 -23.76 2.12 21.02
N GLU A 345 -24.00 3.33 21.52
CA GLU A 345 -25.05 4.23 21.06
C GLU A 345 -24.76 4.80 19.66
N LEU A 346 -25.71 4.67 18.72
CA LEU A 346 -25.51 5.03 17.31
C LEU A 346 -25.54 6.54 17.06
N ASP A 347 -26.31 7.30 17.83
CA ASP A 347 -26.37 8.77 17.71
C ASP A 347 -25.02 9.42 18.08
N LEU A 348 -24.31 8.84 19.05
CA LEU A 348 -22.93 9.22 19.37
C LEU A 348 -21.94 8.93 18.24
N HIS A 349 -22.23 8.03 17.28
CA HIS A 349 -21.32 7.76 16.15
C HIS A 349 -21.24 8.97 15.22
N ASP A 350 -22.38 9.63 14.96
CA ASP A 350 -22.46 10.85 14.16
C ASP A 350 -21.94 12.07 14.92
N GLU A 351 -22.26 12.20 16.21
CA GLU A 351 -21.77 13.31 17.06
C GLU A 351 -20.25 13.29 17.23
N LEU A 352 -19.65 12.12 17.48
CA LEU A 352 -18.19 11.96 17.56
C LEU A 352 -17.55 11.98 16.17
N GLY A 353 -18.27 11.50 15.15
CA GLY A 353 -17.85 11.46 13.76
C GLY A 353 -16.61 10.60 13.50
N ALA A 354 -15.89 10.93 12.43
CA ALA A 354 -14.70 10.23 11.99
C ALA A 354 -13.57 11.19 11.59
N THR A 355 -12.34 10.69 11.62
CA THR A 355 -11.26 11.25 10.81
C THR A 355 -11.42 10.80 9.36
N SER A 356 -10.57 11.33 8.49
CA SER A 356 -10.40 10.88 7.10
C SER A 356 -9.94 9.41 6.96
N ARG A 357 -9.52 8.76 8.07
CA ARG A 357 -9.08 7.36 8.14
C ARG A 357 -9.93 6.44 9.02
N ALA A 358 -10.36 6.90 10.21
CA ALA A 358 -10.92 6.06 11.26
C ALA A 358 -12.06 6.75 12.02
N PRO A 359 -13.07 6.01 12.52
CA PRO A 359 -14.11 6.56 13.38
C PRO A 359 -13.52 7.04 14.71
N ARG A 360 -14.06 8.11 15.29
CA ARG A 360 -13.67 8.58 16.63
C ARG A 360 -14.37 7.81 17.75
N TRP A 361 -15.45 7.10 17.41
CA TRP A 361 -16.28 6.28 18.30
C TRP A 361 -15.81 4.81 18.44
N ALA A 362 -14.74 4.40 17.74
CA ALA A 362 -14.17 3.05 17.90
C ALA A 362 -12.64 3.01 17.83
N ILE A 363 -12.04 2.11 18.62
CA ILE A 363 -10.60 1.90 18.71
C ILE A 363 -10.27 0.40 18.70
N ALA A 364 -9.12 0.03 18.16
CA ALA A 364 -8.57 -1.33 18.23
C ALA A 364 -7.46 -1.41 19.29
N TYR A 365 -7.67 -2.19 20.35
CA TYR A 365 -6.62 -2.61 21.25
C TYR A 365 -5.82 -3.74 20.59
N LYS A 366 -4.59 -3.47 20.13
CA LYS A 366 -3.68 -4.45 19.54
C LYS A 366 -2.88 -5.15 20.63
N TYR A 367 -2.87 -6.48 20.63
CA TYR A 367 -2.03 -7.23 21.56
C TYR A 367 -0.55 -7.23 21.13
N PRO A 368 0.42 -7.32 22.06
CA PRO A 368 1.82 -7.48 21.70
C PRO A 368 2.04 -8.82 20.96
N PRO A 369 2.89 -8.85 19.91
CA PRO A 369 3.17 -10.04 19.12
C PRO A 369 3.94 -11.10 19.92
N GLU A 370 3.84 -12.36 19.52
CA GLU A 370 4.55 -13.46 20.18
C GLU A 370 6.08 -13.35 19.97
N GLU A 371 6.83 -13.40 21.06
CA GLU A 371 8.29 -13.49 21.07
C GLU A 371 8.73 -14.95 21.20
N VAL A 372 9.70 -15.37 20.39
CA VAL A 372 10.32 -16.69 20.47
C VAL A 372 11.84 -16.58 20.53
N HIS A 373 12.51 -17.61 21.04
CA HIS A 373 13.96 -17.66 21.07
C HIS A 373 14.50 -18.54 19.94
N THR A 374 15.56 -18.11 19.28
CA THR A 374 16.29 -18.94 18.30
C THR A 374 17.78 -18.64 18.31
N ARG A 375 18.61 -19.53 17.77
CA ARG A 375 20.07 -19.33 17.71
C ARG A 375 20.45 -18.51 16.49
N LEU A 376 21.20 -17.43 16.68
CA LEU A 376 21.86 -16.65 15.64
C LEU A 376 23.10 -17.40 15.15
N LEU A 377 23.03 -17.94 13.93
CA LEU A 377 24.08 -18.77 13.32
C LEU A 377 25.19 -17.93 12.65
N ASP A 378 24.80 -16.84 11.98
CA ASP A 378 25.73 -15.91 11.33
C ASP A 378 25.04 -14.57 11.04
N ILE A 379 25.81 -13.53 10.69
CA ILE A 379 25.29 -12.30 10.11
C ILE A 379 25.95 -12.09 8.76
N VAL A 380 25.13 -12.13 7.69
CA VAL A 380 25.60 -11.97 6.30
C VAL A 380 25.15 -10.65 5.70
N VAL A 381 25.97 -10.10 4.82
CA VAL A 381 25.71 -8.79 4.19
C VAL A 381 25.29 -8.99 2.74
N SER A 382 24.09 -8.52 2.41
CA SER A 382 23.58 -8.46 1.03
C SER A 382 23.73 -7.05 0.46
N VAL A 383 23.95 -6.95 -0.86
CA VAL A 383 24.12 -5.68 -1.56
C VAL A 383 22.89 -5.42 -2.42
N GLY A 384 22.12 -4.39 -2.07
CA GLY A 384 20.91 -4.02 -2.81
C GLY A 384 21.20 -3.32 -4.15
N ARG A 385 20.14 -3.12 -4.94
CA ARG A 385 20.14 -2.41 -6.24
C ARG A 385 20.94 -1.10 -6.25
N THR A 386 20.84 -0.30 -5.18
CA THR A 386 21.50 1.01 -5.02
C THR A 386 22.82 0.94 -4.25
N GLY A 387 23.45 -0.24 -4.24
CA GLY A 387 24.73 -0.50 -3.60
C GLY A 387 24.70 -0.64 -2.09
N ARG A 388 23.57 -0.37 -1.40
CA ARG A 388 23.49 -0.47 0.07
C ARG A 388 23.85 -1.88 0.53
N ALA A 389 24.82 -1.96 1.42
CA ALA A 389 25.22 -3.17 2.10
C ALA A 389 24.40 -3.31 3.40
N THR A 390 23.46 -4.26 3.42
CA THR A 390 22.55 -4.49 4.56
C THR A 390 22.89 -5.81 5.25
N PRO A 391 23.17 -5.83 6.56
CA PRO A 391 23.34 -7.05 7.34
C PRO A 391 22.00 -7.74 7.62
N PHE A 392 22.00 -9.07 7.54
CA PHE A 392 20.89 -9.95 7.85
C PHE A 392 21.35 -11.02 8.83
N ALA A 393 20.59 -11.21 9.91
CA ALA A 393 20.72 -12.36 10.79
C ALA A 393 20.34 -13.64 10.01
N GLN A 394 21.21 -14.64 10.02
CA GLN A 394 20.86 -16.03 9.71
C GLN A 394 20.71 -16.79 11.03
N MET A 395 19.58 -17.48 11.20
CA MET A 395 19.19 -18.11 12.45
C MET A 395 18.76 -19.55 12.23
N THR A 396 18.77 -20.34 13.30
CA THR A 396 18.07 -21.63 13.32
C THR A 396 16.60 -21.39 12.99
N LYS A 397 16.05 -22.25 12.12
CA LYS A 397 14.65 -22.16 11.68
C LYS A 397 13.70 -22.34 12.87
N VAL A 398 12.83 -21.36 13.11
CA VAL A 398 11.88 -21.34 14.23
C VAL A 398 10.50 -20.88 13.74
N LYS A 399 9.41 -21.34 14.38
CA LYS A 399 8.05 -20.89 14.05
C LYS A 399 7.69 -19.67 14.90
N VAL A 400 7.19 -18.60 14.28
CA VAL A 400 6.77 -17.34 14.91
C VAL A 400 5.46 -16.91 14.27
N ALA A 401 4.39 -16.67 15.05
CA ALA A 401 3.07 -16.27 14.55
C ALA A 401 2.68 -17.02 13.25
N GLY A 402 2.44 -18.32 13.37
CA GLY A 402 2.04 -19.20 12.25
C GLY A 402 3.15 -19.64 11.28
N SER A 403 4.16 -18.81 10.99
CA SER A 403 5.13 -19.05 9.90
C SER A 403 6.54 -19.38 10.37
N GLU A 404 7.32 -20.07 9.55
CA GLU A 404 8.72 -20.38 9.84
C GLU A 404 9.66 -19.24 9.42
N VAL A 405 10.52 -18.81 10.34
CA VAL A 405 11.55 -17.80 10.14
C VAL A 405 12.93 -18.44 10.26
N ARG A 406 13.84 -18.08 9.35
CA ARG A 406 15.28 -18.37 9.45
C ARG A 406 16.19 -17.16 9.24
N GLN A 407 15.65 -16.02 8.81
CA GLN A 407 16.41 -14.80 8.56
C GLN A 407 15.61 -13.56 8.99
N ALA A 408 16.33 -12.51 9.40
CA ALA A 408 15.78 -11.20 9.75
C ALA A 408 16.75 -10.10 9.31
N THR A 409 16.24 -8.93 8.93
CA THR A 409 17.10 -7.76 8.66
C THR A 409 17.67 -7.20 9.97
N LEU A 410 18.92 -6.77 9.93
CA LEU A 410 19.55 -5.98 11.00
C LEU A 410 19.82 -4.53 10.57
N HIS A 411 19.26 -4.11 9.43
CA HIS A 411 19.29 -2.76 8.86
C HIS A 411 20.68 -2.23 8.46
N ASN A 412 21.57 -1.98 9.41
CA ASN A 412 22.94 -1.50 9.20
C ASN A 412 23.85 -1.89 10.41
N ALA A 413 25.16 -1.61 10.30
CA ALA A 413 26.14 -2.04 11.30
C ALA A 413 25.90 -1.42 12.69
N ASP A 414 25.46 -0.16 12.75
CA ASP A 414 25.19 0.52 14.01
C ASP A 414 23.96 -0.07 14.73
N VAL A 415 22.94 -0.52 13.99
CA VAL A 415 21.79 -1.24 14.57
C VAL A 415 22.21 -2.63 15.09
N VAL A 416 23.11 -3.35 14.41
CA VAL A 416 23.68 -4.61 14.96
C VAL A 416 24.34 -4.35 16.31
N LYS A 417 25.18 -3.30 16.37
CA LYS A 417 25.90 -2.91 17.59
C LYS A 417 24.97 -2.44 18.70
N ALA A 418 23.96 -1.64 18.38
CA ALA A 418 22.98 -1.13 19.33
C ALA A 418 22.09 -2.26 19.91
N LYS A 419 21.77 -3.27 19.10
CA LYS A 419 21.06 -4.49 19.56
C LYS A 419 21.95 -5.45 20.36
N GLY A 420 23.27 -5.23 20.39
CA GLY A 420 24.22 -5.99 21.23
C GLY A 420 24.35 -7.48 20.91
N VAL A 421 23.89 -7.90 19.73
CA VAL A 421 23.86 -9.31 19.29
C VAL A 421 25.22 -9.76 18.77
N LEU A 422 25.63 -10.95 19.18
CA LEU A 422 26.85 -11.64 18.78
C LEU A 422 26.50 -12.91 18.01
N ILE A 423 27.29 -13.23 17.00
CA ILE A 423 27.10 -14.46 16.23
C ILE A 423 27.39 -15.66 17.14
N GLY A 424 26.40 -16.54 17.29
CA GLY A 424 26.38 -17.63 18.26
C GLY A 424 25.25 -17.52 19.28
N ASP A 425 24.80 -16.29 19.59
CA ASP A 425 23.79 -15.97 20.61
C ASP A 425 22.48 -16.75 20.43
N THR A 426 21.79 -17.00 21.55
CA THR A 426 20.33 -17.15 21.50
C THR A 426 19.73 -15.75 21.45
N VAL A 427 18.96 -15.45 20.42
CA VAL A 427 18.31 -14.15 20.21
C VAL A 427 16.80 -14.25 20.37
N VAL A 428 16.21 -13.18 20.91
CA VAL A 428 14.76 -12.99 20.95
C VAL A 428 14.33 -12.49 19.56
N LEU A 429 13.42 -13.23 18.96
CA LEU A 429 12.86 -12.99 17.65
C LEU A 429 11.35 -12.84 17.81
N ARG A 430 10.82 -11.70 17.37
CA ARG A 430 9.37 -11.55 17.13
C ARG A 430 9.12 -11.47 15.64
N LYS A 431 7.86 -11.54 15.24
CA LYS A 431 7.45 -10.79 14.05
C LYS A 431 6.94 -9.43 14.50
N ALA A 432 7.50 -8.36 13.96
CA ALA A 432 6.76 -7.11 13.92
C ALA A 432 5.47 -7.39 13.14
N GLY A 433 4.31 -6.98 13.69
CA GLY A 433 2.97 -7.09 13.08
C GLY A 433 2.67 -8.39 12.33
N ASP A 434 3.13 -9.53 12.85
CA ASP A 434 2.91 -10.88 12.33
C ASP A 434 3.45 -11.20 10.91
N VAL A 435 4.23 -10.28 10.31
CA VAL A 435 4.87 -10.49 9.00
C VAL A 435 6.40 -10.32 8.98
N ILE A 436 6.99 -9.15 9.31
CA ILE A 436 8.46 -9.01 9.26
C ILE A 436 9.09 -9.67 10.49
N PRO A 437 10.03 -10.61 10.33
CA PRO A 437 10.81 -11.09 11.46
C PRO A 437 11.83 -10.05 11.93
N GLU A 438 11.80 -9.72 13.22
CA GLU A 438 12.70 -8.77 13.87
C GLU A 438 13.44 -9.43 15.02
N VAL A 439 14.77 -9.44 14.96
CA VAL A 439 15.61 -9.75 16.12
C VAL A 439 15.59 -8.55 17.06
N LEU A 440 15.13 -8.74 18.30
CA LEU A 440 15.10 -7.70 19.33
C LEU A 440 16.47 -7.49 19.96
N GLY A 441 17.10 -8.58 20.39
CA GLY A 441 18.36 -8.59 21.12
C GLY A 441 18.73 -10.00 21.58
N PRO A 442 19.87 -10.16 22.29
CA PRO A 442 20.34 -11.43 22.81
C PRO A 442 19.70 -11.79 24.15
N VAL A 443 19.56 -13.10 24.42
CA VAL A 443 19.33 -13.65 25.76
C VAL A 443 20.69 -13.83 26.42
N VAL A 444 21.17 -12.78 27.10
CA VAL A 444 22.57 -12.65 27.58
C VAL A 444 22.95 -13.77 28.55
N GLU A 445 21.98 -14.26 29.33
CA GLU A 445 22.13 -15.33 30.32
C GLU A 445 22.44 -16.70 29.70
N LEU A 446 22.19 -16.87 28.40
CA LEU A 446 22.45 -18.10 27.65
C LEU A 446 23.80 -18.09 26.90
N ARG A 447 24.63 -17.06 27.10
CA ARG A 447 25.97 -17.00 26.49
C ARG A 447 26.92 -18.02 27.11
N ASP A 448 27.60 -18.78 26.25
CA ASP A 448 28.59 -19.79 26.65
C ASP A 448 30.05 -19.32 26.47
N GLY A 449 30.26 -18.14 25.86
CA GLY A 449 31.57 -17.57 25.60
C GLY A 449 32.19 -17.99 24.26
N SER A 450 31.47 -18.74 23.43
CA SER A 450 31.86 -19.05 22.04
C SER A 450 31.40 -18.00 21.03
N GLU A 451 30.59 -17.03 21.46
CA GLU A 451 30.00 -16.01 20.58
C GLU A 451 31.05 -15.01 20.06
N ARG A 452 30.86 -14.51 18.83
CA ARG A 452 31.77 -13.57 18.17
C ARG A 452 31.08 -12.30 17.69
N GLU A 453 31.76 -11.17 17.83
CA GLU A 453 31.27 -9.88 17.32
C GLU A 453 31.15 -9.90 15.79
N PHE A 454 30.09 -9.28 15.27
CA PHE A 454 29.95 -9.04 13.83
C PHE A 454 30.77 -7.83 13.42
N VAL A 455 31.68 -8.04 12.46
CA VAL A 455 32.44 -6.96 11.82
C VAL A 455 31.87 -6.72 10.43
N MET A 456 31.36 -5.51 10.19
CA MET A 456 30.89 -5.10 8.86
C MET A 456 32.06 -5.19 7.86
N PRO A 457 31.90 -5.89 6.72
CA PRO A 457 32.98 -6.08 5.77
C PRO A 457 33.37 -4.74 5.13
N THR A 458 34.66 -4.47 5.01
CA THR A 458 35.18 -3.25 4.36
C THR A 458 35.13 -3.33 2.84
N GLN A 459 34.96 -4.53 2.27
CA GLN A 459 34.84 -4.78 0.84
C GLN A 459 33.47 -5.37 0.51
N CYS A 460 32.93 -4.99 -0.65
CA CYS A 460 31.66 -5.49 -1.17
C CYS A 460 31.73 -7.02 -1.38
N PRO A 461 30.87 -7.83 -0.74
CA PRO A 461 30.92 -9.29 -0.86
C PRO A 461 30.64 -9.80 -2.28
N GLU A 462 30.00 -8.97 -3.12
CA GLU A 462 29.61 -9.31 -4.50
C GLU A 462 30.65 -8.87 -5.57
N CYS A 463 31.61 -7.99 -5.26
CA CYS A 463 32.59 -7.51 -6.26
C CYS A 463 33.95 -7.02 -5.72
N GLY A 464 34.22 -7.12 -4.41
CA GLY A 464 35.48 -6.73 -3.78
C GLY A 464 35.75 -5.22 -3.67
N THR A 465 34.92 -4.35 -4.29
CA THR A 465 35.08 -2.89 -4.18
C THR A 465 34.90 -2.43 -2.74
N THR A 466 35.79 -1.57 -2.23
CA THR A 466 35.69 -0.98 -0.89
C THR A 466 34.32 -0.32 -0.68
N LEU A 467 33.64 -0.65 0.42
CA LEU A 467 32.39 -0.02 0.79
C LEU A 467 32.64 1.36 1.43
N ALA A 468 31.79 2.33 1.12
CA ALA A 468 31.87 3.68 1.65
C ALA A 468 30.46 4.27 1.91
N PRO A 469 30.32 5.22 2.84
CA PRO A 469 29.16 6.11 2.88
C PRO A 469 28.97 6.81 1.53
N ALA A 470 27.74 7.10 1.10
CA ALA A 470 27.54 7.84 -0.15
C ALA A 470 27.72 9.36 0.02
N LYS A 471 27.58 9.86 1.26
CA LYS A 471 27.92 11.23 1.68
C LYS A 471 28.55 11.19 3.08
N GLU A 472 29.24 12.26 3.45
CA GLU A 472 29.70 12.43 4.84
C GLU A 472 28.49 12.45 5.79
N GLY A 473 28.53 11.61 6.84
CA GLY A 473 27.41 11.39 7.76
C GLY A 473 26.42 10.27 7.38
N ASP A 474 26.48 9.67 6.19
CA ASP A 474 25.64 8.50 5.85
C ASP A 474 26.04 7.28 6.71
N VAL A 475 25.12 6.77 7.53
CA VAL A 475 25.30 5.53 8.32
C VAL A 475 25.33 4.27 7.43
N ASP A 476 24.62 4.29 6.29
CA ASP A 476 24.54 3.18 5.34
C ASP A 476 25.80 3.10 4.46
N LEU A 477 26.64 2.08 4.68
CA LEU A 477 27.72 1.73 3.75
C LEU A 477 27.16 1.22 2.40
N ARG A 478 27.79 1.65 1.32
CA ARG A 478 27.40 1.36 -0.07
C ARG A 478 28.58 0.91 -0.91
N CYS A 479 28.31 0.06 -1.89
CA CYS A 479 29.24 -0.30 -2.95
C CYS A 479 29.26 0.81 -4.02
N PRO A 480 30.36 1.56 -4.20
CA PRO A 480 30.42 2.66 -5.17
C PRO A 480 30.56 2.18 -6.63
N ASN A 481 30.83 0.89 -6.87
CA ASN A 481 30.84 0.29 -8.21
C ASN A 481 29.40 0.11 -8.74
N ALA A 482 28.72 1.22 -9.02
CA ALA A 482 27.34 1.21 -9.51
C ALA A 482 27.23 0.55 -10.90
N GLU A 483 28.17 0.80 -11.81
CA GLU A 483 28.14 0.29 -13.18
C GLU A 483 28.12 -1.24 -13.23
N SER A 484 29.10 -1.89 -12.58
CA SER A 484 29.47 -3.29 -12.85
C SER A 484 29.33 -4.26 -11.66
N CYS A 485 28.95 -3.79 -10.46
CA CYS A 485 28.73 -4.67 -9.32
C CYS A 485 27.61 -5.68 -9.63
N PRO A 486 27.87 -7.02 -9.62
CA PRO A 486 26.91 -8.03 -10.09
C PRO A 486 25.54 -7.95 -9.42
N ALA A 487 25.51 -7.65 -8.11
CA ALA A 487 24.26 -7.48 -7.36
C ALA A 487 23.49 -6.21 -7.73
N GLN A 488 24.17 -5.11 -8.05
CA GLN A 488 23.53 -3.86 -8.47
C GLN A 488 22.94 -4.02 -9.87
N VAL A 489 23.71 -4.61 -10.81
CA VAL A 489 23.21 -4.89 -12.18
C VAL A 489 22.02 -5.84 -12.14
N ARG A 490 22.10 -6.96 -11.40
CA ARG A 490 20.97 -7.89 -11.17
C ARG A 490 19.75 -7.14 -10.64
N GLY A 491 19.92 -6.36 -9.57
CA GLY A 491 18.84 -5.63 -8.92
C GLY A 491 18.21 -4.54 -9.78
N ARG A 492 18.97 -3.88 -10.67
CA ARG A 492 18.41 -2.91 -11.63
C ARG A 492 17.62 -3.62 -12.73
N VAL A 493 18.16 -4.69 -13.32
CA VAL A 493 17.46 -5.51 -14.33
C VAL A 493 16.16 -6.12 -13.78
N GLU A 494 16.17 -6.60 -12.54
CA GLU A 494 14.97 -7.07 -11.85
C GLU A 494 13.96 -5.95 -11.58
N HIS A 495 14.42 -4.79 -11.10
CA HIS A 495 13.56 -3.63 -10.84
C HIS A 495 12.81 -3.17 -12.10
N ILE A 496 13.47 -3.15 -13.27
CA ILE A 496 12.85 -2.80 -14.55
C ILE A 496 11.65 -3.72 -14.87
N GLY A 497 11.75 -5.00 -14.53
CA GLY A 497 10.67 -5.98 -14.75
C GLY A 497 9.48 -5.85 -13.81
N SER A 498 9.60 -5.11 -12.70
CA SER A 498 8.56 -5.03 -11.67
C SER A 498 7.28 -4.31 -12.12
N ARG A 499 6.14 -4.61 -11.47
CA ARG A 499 4.82 -3.96 -11.69
C ARG A 499 4.87 -2.42 -11.58
N GLY A 500 5.73 -1.91 -10.69
CA GLY A 500 5.94 -0.47 -10.46
C GLY A 500 6.85 0.20 -11.51
N ALA A 501 7.49 -0.57 -12.38
CA ALA A 501 8.36 -0.13 -13.47
C ALA A 501 7.70 -0.45 -14.82
N LEU A 502 8.31 -1.26 -15.68
CA LEU A 502 7.78 -1.58 -17.02
C LEU A 502 6.79 -2.73 -17.04
N ASP A 503 6.70 -3.51 -15.97
CA ASP A 503 5.82 -4.67 -15.84
C ASP A 503 6.09 -5.72 -16.94
N ILE A 504 7.31 -6.27 -16.92
CA ILE A 504 7.80 -7.25 -17.91
C ILE A 504 7.63 -8.66 -17.34
N GLU A 505 6.59 -9.36 -17.79
CA GLU A 505 6.40 -10.76 -17.43
C GLU A 505 7.64 -11.61 -17.72
N ALA A 506 7.91 -12.57 -16.83
CA ALA A 506 9.09 -13.44 -16.83
C ALA A 506 10.45 -12.75 -16.59
N LEU A 507 10.53 -11.45 -16.30
CA LEU A 507 11.74 -10.75 -15.83
C LEU A 507 11.77 -10.60 -14.30
N GLY A 508 11.77 -11.72 -13.56
CA GLY A 508 11.99 -11.75 -12.10
C GLY A 508 13.43 -12.10 -11.72
N GLU A 509 13.73 -12.14 -10.41
CA GLU A 509 15.04 -12.48 -9.79
C GLU A 509 15.88 -13.50 -10.58
N VAL A 510 15.32 -14.68 -10.86
CA VAL A 510 16.01 -15.78 -11.55
C VAL A 510 16.39 -15.43 -12.99
N SER A 511 15.51 -14.73 -13.71
CA SER A 511 15.79 -14.29 -15.08
C SER A 511 16.80 -13.15 -15.10
N ALA A 512 16.69 -12.19 -14.17
CA ALA A 512 17.67 -11.12 -14.02
C ALA A 512 19.07 -11.70 -13.71
N ALA A 513 19.17 -12.61 -12.74
CA ALA A 513 20.40 -13.31 -12.43
C ALA A 513 20.94 -14.13 -13.62
N ALA A 514 20.08 -14.78 -14.40
CA ALA A 514 20.48 -15.54 -15.59
C ALA A 514 21.03 -14.63 -16.71
N LEU A 515 20.47 -13.43 -16.88
CA LEU A 515 20.91 -12.46 -17.90
C LEU A 515 22.21 -11.73 -17.52
N THR A 516 22.44 -11.50 -16.22
CA THR A 516 23.56 -10.68 -15.72
C THR A 516 24.70 -11.50 -15.10
N GLN A 517 24.42 -12.71 -14.62
CA GLN A 517 25.38 -13.61 -13.94
C GLN A 517 25.23 -15.09 -14.39
N PRO A 518 25.22 -15.40 -15.70
CA PRO A 518 25.18 -16.77 -16.19
C PRO A 518 26.48 -17.54 -15.89
N LEU A 519 26.39 -18.87 -15.86
CA LEU A 519 27.52 -19.79 -15.95
C LEU A 519 27.99 -19.93 -17.42
N VAL A 520 27.04 -19.98 -18.35
CA VAL A 520 27.26 -19.97 -19.81
C VAL A 520 26.23 -19.02 -20.43
N PRO A 521 26.60 -18.14 -21.39
CA PRO A 521 27.95 -17.82 -21.82
C PRO A 521 28.76 -17.12 -20.72
N ALA A 522 30.09 -17.28 -20.71
CA ALA A 522 30.97 -16.70 -19.68
C ALA A 522 30.99 -15.14 -19.69
N ARG A 523 30.62 -14.52 -20.81
CA ARG A 523 30.30 -13.09 -20.88
C ARG A 523 28.77 -12.94 -20.77
N PRO A 524 28.23 -12.23 -19.76
CA PRO A 524 26.79 -12.07 -19.63
C PRO A 524 26.19 -11.32 -20.83
N PRO A 525 25.00 -11.73 -21.31
CA PRO A 525 24.24 -10.95 -22.29
C PRO A 525 23.98 -9.51 -21.81
N LEU A 526 23.66 -9.32 -20.53
CA LEU A 526 23.55 -8.01 -19.89
C LEU A 526 24.74 -7.75 -18.96
N ARG A 527 25.74 -6.99 -19.45
CA ARG A 527 26.79 -6.39 -18.59
C ARG A 527 26.24 -5.24 -17.75
N THR A 528 25.29 -4.51 -18.33
CA THR A 528 24.45 -3.48 -17.73
C THR A 528 23.05 -3.64 -18.34
N GLU A 529 22.07 -2.92 -17.81
CA GLU A 529 20.71 -2.82 -18.34
C GLU A 529 20.61 -2.17 -19.75
N ALA A 530 21.68 -1.55 -20.25
CA ALA A 530 21.68 -0.85 -21.54
C ALA A 530 21.29 -1.77 -22.72
N GLY A 531 21.69 -3.04 -22.68
CA GLY A 531 21.36 -4.03 -23.73
C GLY A 531 19.97 -4.67 -23.62
N LEU A 532 19.13 -4.31 -22.64
CA LEU A 532 17.88 -5.04 -22.34
C LEU A 532 16.94 -5.14 -23.55
N PHE A 533 16.74 -4.04 -24.27
CA PHE A 533 15.82 -3.95 -25.41
C PHE A 533 16.39 -4.46 -26.74
N GLU A 534 17.68 -4.83 -26.76
CA GLU A 534 18.37 -5.43 -27.90
C GLU A 534 18.35 -6.97 -27.82
N LEU A 535 17.99 -7.56 -26.68
CA LEU A 535 18.00 -9.01 -26.47
C LEU A 535 17.11 -9.74 -27.46
N THR A 536 17.70 -10.73 -28.15
CA THR A 536 16.96 -11.67 -28.98
C THR A 536 16.78 -13.01 -28.25
N VAL A 537 15.88 -13.86 -28.77
CA VAL A 537 15.75 -15.25 -28.31
C VAL A 537 17.07 -16.01 -28.45
N ALA A 538 17.89 -15.70 -29.46
CA ALA A 538 19.18 -16.36 -29.69
C ALA A 538 20.23 -16.03 -28.61
N ASP A 539 20.21 -14.80 -28.07
CA ASP A 539 21.15 -14.37 -27.02
C ASP A 539 20.87 -15.04 -25.68
N ILE A 540 19.59 -15.24 -25.36
CA ILE A 540 19.15 -15.83 -24.10
C ILE A 540 19.06 -17.36 -24.13
N PHE A 541 18.86 -17.96 -25.30
CA PHE A 541 18.77 -19.42 -25.49
C PHE A 541 19.96 -20.23 -24.93
N PRO A 542 21.24 -19.86 -25.13
CA PRO A 542 22.35 -20.66 -24.62
C PRO A 542 22.45 -20.65 -23.10
N ILE A 543 21.75 -19.75 -22.39
CA ILE A 543 22.00 -19.47 -20.98
C ILE A 543 21.84 -20.71 -20.09
N GLU A 544 22.90 -20.94 -19.31
CA GLU A 544 22.93 -21.82 -18.14
C GLU A 544 23.28 -20.99 -16.91
N VAL A 545 22.55 -21.18 -15.82
CA VAL A 545 22.72 -20.40 -14.58
C VAL A 545 22.75 -21.33 -13.38
N VAL A 546 23.62 -21.05 -12.41
CA VAL A 546 23.62 -21.75 -11.13
C VAL A 546 22.44 -21.25 -10.30
N VAL A 547 21.55 -22.15 -9.89
CA VAL A 547 20.44 -21.82 -9.01
C VAL A 547 21.00 -21.42 -7.65
N ARG A 548 20.74 -20.20 -7.23
CA ARG A 548 21.00 -19.74 -5.86
C ARG A 548 19.73 -19.87 -5.02
N ASP A 549 19.91 -19.91 -3.71
CA ASP A 549 18.84 -19.67 -2.77
C ASP A 549 18.59 -18.15 -2.67
N SER A 550 17.36 -17.72 -2.89
CA SER A 550 16.98 -16.31 -2.97
C SER A 550 17.13 -15.57 -1.63
N GLU A 551 17.08 -16.31 -0.51
CA GLU A 551 17.20 -15.75 0.84
C GLU A 551 18.65 -15.73 1.35
N THR A 552 19.43 -16.79 1.08
CA THR A 552 20.83 -16.90 1.56
C THR A 552 21.91 -16.56 0.51
N GLY A 553 21.56 -16.43 -0.77
CA GLY A 553 22.50 -16.20 -1.88
C GLY A 553 23.41 -17.39 -2.23
N LEU A 554 23.40 -18.44 -1.40
CA LEU A 554 24.21 -19.65 -1.56
C LEU A 554 23.79 -20.47 -2.78
N GLN A 555 24.74 -21.18 -3.39
CA GLN A 555 24.45 -22.08 -4.50
C GLN A 555 23.64 -23.28 -3.99
N LYS A 556 22.46 -23.53 -4.58
CA LYS A 556 21.71 -24.75 -4.32
C LYS A 556 22.48 -25.92 -4.93
N LEU A 557 22.70 -26.96 -4.15
CA LEU A 557 23.34 -28.18 -4.63
C LEU A 557 22.28 -29.15 -5.20
N ASP A 558 22.70 -30.00 -6.12
CA ASP A 558 21.91 -31.15 -6.57
C ASP A 558 22.18 -32.40 -5.71
N ALA A 559 21.56 -33.53 -6.09
CA ALA A 559 21.68 -34.79 -5.33
C ALA A 559 23.11 -35.38 -5.31
N SER A 560 24.04 -34.89 -6.14
CA SER A 560 25.45 -35.28 -6.14
C SER A 560 26.33 -34.34 -5.29
N GLY A 561 25.76 -33.26 -4.75
CA GLY A 561 26.50 -32.21 -4.05
C GLY A 561 27.16 -31.18 -4.98
N ALA A 562 26.91 -31.25 -6.30
CA ALA A 562 27.38 -30.26 -7.27
C ALA A 562 26.43 -29.03 -7.34
N PRO A 563 26.90 -27.84 -7.75
CA PRO A 563 26.03 -26.68 -7.95
C PRO A 563 24.94 -26.97 -8.99
N LYS A 564 23.68 -26.77 -8.61
CA LYS A 564 22.52 -27.04 -9.45
C LYS A 564 22.43 -26.02 -10.59
N VAL A 565 22.75 -26.46 -11.81
CA VAL A 565 22.61 -25.65 -13.02
C VAL A 565 21.22 -25.83 -13.64
N VAL A 566 20.63 -24.74 -14.14
CA VAL A 566 19.37 -24.75 -14.91
C VAL A 566 19.47 -23.95 -16.19
N THR A 567 18.59 -24.28 -17.13
CA THR A 567 18.50 -23.70 -18.48
C THR A 567 17.15 -22.97 -18.65
N PRO A 568 16.97 -21.77 -18.09
CA PRO A 568 15.64 -21.14 -17.98
C PRO A 568 14.97 -20.86 -19.34
N PHE A 569 15.78 -20.62 -20.39
CA PHE A 569 15.30 -20.16 -21.69
C PHE A 569 15.28 -21.23 -22.79
N LYS A 570 15.72 -22.47 -22.52
CA LYS A 570 15.68 -23.60 -23.46
C LYS A 570 15.03 -24.85 -22.85
N ARG A 571 14.35 -25.64 -23.69
CA ARG A 571 13.80 -26.97 -23.35
C ARG A 571 14.18 -27.99 -24.42
N LYS A 572 14.20 -29.28 -24.08
CA LYS A 572 14.41 -30.34 -25.07
C LYS A 572 13.34 -30.29 -26.18
N ARG A 573 13.78 -30.44 -27.42
CA ARG A 573 12.95 -30.57 -28.63
C ARG A 573 12.13 -31.85 -28.54
N GLN A 574 10.86 -31.78 -28.90
CA GLN A 574 9.95 -32.93 -28.99
C GLN A 574 9.49 -33.06 -30.45
N PRO A 575 10.06 -33.97 -31.26
CA PRO A 575 9.82 -34.01 -32.71
C PRO A 575 8.35 -34.06 -33.12
N ALA A 576 7.51 -34.73 -32.32
CA ALA A 576 6.06 -34.82 -32.56
C ALA A 576 5.27 -33.51 -32.35
N LYS A 577 5.87 -32.50 -31.68
CA LYS A 577 5.26 -31.20 -31.40
C LYS A 577 5.99 -30.03 -32.09
N ASP A 578 7.31 -30.10 -32.11
CA ASP A 578 8.19 -28.99 -32.51
C ASP A 578 8.76 -29.15 -33.94
N GLY A 579 8.43 -30.27 -34.62
CA GLY A 579 8.97 -30.60 -35.93
C GLY A 579 10.47 -30.97 -35.95
N PRO A 580 11.02 -31.30 -37.13
CA PRO A 580 12.46 -31.42 -37.31
C PRO A 580 13.17 -30.07 -37.07
N PHE A 581 14.46 -30.10 -36.79
CA PHE A 581 15.27 -28.88 -36.78
C PHE A 581 15.66 -28.51 -38.21
N GLU A 582 15.19 -27.35 -38.67
CA GLU A 582 15.53 -26.79 -39.98
C GLU A 582 16.40 -25.52 -39.78
N PRO A 583 17.71 -25.59 -40.07
CA PRO A 583 18.60 -24.43 -39.95
C PRO A 583 18.16 -23.30 -40.89
N GLY A 584 17.95 -22.09 -40.34
CA GLY A 584 17.61 -20.90 -41.11
C GLY A 584 16.13 -20.73 -41.49
N ALA A 585 15.24 -21.60 -41.02
CA ALA A 585 13.80 -21.47 -41.24
C ALA A 585 13.15 -20.42 -40.31
N GLY A 586 13.15 -19.16 -40.73
CA GLY A 586 12.41 -18.08 -40.05
C GLY A 586 13.02 -17.62 -38.72
N PRO A 587 12.21 -17.19 -37.72
CA PRO A 587 12.71 -16.76 -36.41
C PRO A 587 13.41 -17.90 -35.66
N PHE A 588 14.36 -17.54 -34.78
CA PHE A 588 15.27 -18.49 -34.15
C PHE A 588 14.58 -19.70 -33.47
N ALA A 589 14.76 -20.88 -34.05
CA ALA A 589 14.07 -22.12 -33.68
C ALA A 589 14.86 -23.05 -32.73
N GLY A 590 15.94 -22.55 -32.11
CA GLY A 590 16.82 -23.33 -31.23
C GLY A 590 17.88 -24.12 -31.99
N ASP A 591 18.14 -25.36 -31.54
CA ASP A 591 19.18 -26.27 -32.04
C ASP A 591 18.60 -27.69 -32.31
N PRO A 592 19.38 -28.67 -32.81
CA PRO A 592 18.89 -30.03 -33.06
C PRO A 592 18.28 -30.74 -31.85
N SER A 593 18.77 -30.44 -30.65
CA SER A 593 18.38 -31.05 -29.37
C SER A 593 17.30 -30.27 -28.61
N SER A 594 17.23 -28.95 -28.80
CA SER A 594 16.52 -28.02 -27.91
C SER A 594 15.83 -26.89 -28.67
N VAL A 595 14.76 -26.34 -28.07
CA VAL A 595 13.96 -25.23 -28.58
C VAL A 595 13.75 -24.19 -27.47
N PRO A 596 13.47 -22.92 -27.81
CA PRO A 596 13.17 -21.90 -26.81
C PRO A 596 12.04 -22.32 -25.85
N SER A 597 12.16 -21.94 -24.57
CA SER A 597 11.11 -22.15 -23.58
C SER A 597 9.97 -21.15 -23.77
N THR A 598 8.76 -21.45 -23.29
CA THR A 598 7.65 -20.49 -23.31
C THR A 598 7.98 -19.21 -22.54
N ASN A 599 8.78 -19.31 -21.46
CA ASN A 599 9.28 -18.13 -20.74
C ASN A 599 10.25 -17.30 -21.58
N ALA A 600 11.11 -17.91 -22.40
CA ALA A 600 12.02 -17.18 -23.28
C ALA A 600 11.25 -16.33 -24.31
N LEU A 601 10.25 -16.94 -24.97
CA LEU A 601 9.41 -16.25 -25.95
C LEU A 601 8.60 -15.12 -25.29
N ARG A 602 7.97 -15.41 -24.14
CA ARG A 602 7.20 -14.43 -23.37
C ARG A 602 8.06 -13.26 -22.87
N LEU A 603 9.28 -13.52 -22.42
CA LEU A 603 10.20 -12.48 -21.95
C LEU A 603 10.51 -11.49 -23.09
N ILE A 604 10.95 -11.99 -24.25
CA ILE A 604 11.27 -11.13 -25.41
C ILE A 604 10.01 -10.38 -25.90
N GLU A 605 8.85 -11.04 -25.92
CA GLU A 605 7.58 -10.40 -26.28
C GLU A 605 7.21 -9.25 -25.32
N ASN A 606 7.43 -9.40 -24.01
CA ASN A 606 7.13 -8.35 -23.04
C ASN A 606 8.19 -7.24 -23.04
N ILE A 607 9.46 -7.55 -23.33
CA ILE A 607 10.49 -6.52 -23.59
C ILE A 607 10.10 -5.67 -24.81
N GLU A 608 9.59 -6.27 -25.88
CA GLU A 608 9.13 -5.52 -27.07
C GLU A 608 7.93 -4.62 -26.72
N ARG A 609 6.92 -5.16 -26.02
CA ARG A 609 5.76 -4.38 -25.55
C ARG A 609 6.15 -3.24 -24.59
N ALA A 610 7.22 -3.41 -23.82
CA ALA A 610 7.69 -2.42 -22.86
C ALA A 610 8.28 -1.15 -23.53
N LYS A 611 8.68 -1.21 -24.81
CA LYS A 611 9.23 -0.06 -25.56
C LYS A 611 8.27 1.12 -25.69
N THR A 612 6.96 0.88 -25.57
CA THR A 612 5.91 1.90 -25.72
C THR A 612 5.12 2.15 -24.43
N LYS A 613 5.65 1.75 -23.26
CA LYS A 613 5.10 2.11 -21.96
C LYS A 613 5.21 3.61 -21.69
N GLU A 614 4.42 4.10 -20.75
CA GLU A 614 4.34 5.52 -20.38
C GLU A 614 5.70 6.07 -19.93
N LEU A 615 6.03 7.32 -20.30
CA LEU A 615 7.32 7.95 -20.00
C LEU A 615 7.70 7.90 -18.52
N TRP A 616 6.73 8.05 -17.61
CA TRP A 616 6.98 7.94 -16.16
C TRP A 616 7.46 6.55 -15.74
N ARG A 617 6.99 5.47 -16.38
CA ARG A 617 7.48 4.10 -16.12
C ARG A 617 8.90 3.92 -16.62
N LEU A 618 9.23 4.49 -17.79
CA LEU A 618 10.59 4.51 -18.32
C LEU A 618 11.55 5.25 -17.36
N LEU A 619 11.15 6.42 -16.85
CA LEU A 619 11.91 7.18 -15.84
C LEU A 619 12.17 6.37 -14.55
N VAL A 620 11.15 5.72 -13.98
CA VAL A 620 11.30 4.82 -12.81
C VAL A 620 12.26 3.67 -13.09
N SER A 621 12.31 3.21 -14.34
CA SER A 621 13.11 2.06 -14.78
C SER A 621 14.60 2.38 -14.96
N LEU A 622 14.94 3.63 -15.24
CA LEU A 622 16.33 4.13 -15.21
C LEU A 622 16.93 4.12 -13.79
N SER A 623 16.12 3.87 -12.75
CA SER A 623 16.57 3.71 -11.36
C SER A 623 17.32 4.93 -10.79
N ILE A 624 16.99 6.14 -11.29
CA ILE A 624 17.54 7.42 -10.83
C ILE A 624 17.20 7.62 -9.35
N ARG A 625 18.17 8.07 -8.54
CA ARG A 625 17.98 8.23 -7.09
C ARG A 625 16.93 9.31 -6.81
N HIS A 626 16.07 9.08 -5.82
CA HIS A 626 14.91 9.92 -5.45
C HIS A 626 13.78 10.03 -6.49
N VAL A 627 13.97 9.59 -7.74
CA VAL A 627 12.92 9.58 -8.78
C VAL A 627 12.04 8.32 -8.61
N GLY A 628 11.12 8.37 -7.65
CA GLY A 628 10.04 7.40 -7.51
C GLY A 628 8.88 7.63 -8.50
N PRO A 629 7.84 6.78 -8.50
CA PRO A 629 6.69 6.90 -9.41
C PRO A 629 6.01 8.28 -9.40
N VAL A 630 5.91 8.94 -8.24
CA VAL A 630 5.31 10.27 -8.09
C VAL A 630 6.10 11.33 -8.86
N ALA A 631 7.39 11.50 -8.53
CA ALA A 631 8.28 12.45 -9.21
C ALA A 631 8.42 12.13 -10.71
N ALA A 632 8.47 10.84 -11.08
CA ALA A 632 8.52 10.42 -12.48
C ALA A 632 7.24 10.80 -13.25
N ARG A 633 6.05 10.72 -12.64
CA ARG A 633 4.79 11.17 -13.24
C ARG A 633 4.77 12.69 -13.41
N ALA A 634 5.19 13.43 -12.40
CA ALA A 634 5.25 14.89 -12.45
C ALA A 634 6.21 15.38 -13.58
N LEU A 635 7.43 14.83 -13.62
CA LEU A 635 8.41 15.11 -14.69
C LEU A 635 7.87 14.75 -16.08
N ALA A 636 7.30 13.57 -16.25
CA ALA A 636 6.75 13.12 -17.52
C ALA A 636 5.54 13.95 -17.98
N GLY A 637 4.68 14.37 -17.05
CA GLY A 637 3.50 15.20 -17.30
C GLY A 637 3.85 16.66 -17.60
N TYR A 638 4.89 17.21 -16.98
CA TYR A 638 5.34 18.57 -17.26
C TYR A 638 6.12 18.68 -18.57
N PHE A 639 7.14 17.83 -18.77
CA PHE A 639 8.10 17.98 -19.88
C PHE A 639 7.73 17.18 -21.15
N GLY A 640 6.97 16.09 -21.03
CA GLY A 640 6.52 15.27 -22.16
C GLY A 640 7.58 14.39 -22.85
N SER A 641 8.88 14.67 -22.70
CA SER A 641 9.97 13.84 -23.23
C SER A 641 11.21 13.83 -22.33
N LEU A 642 12.01 12.77 -22.45
CA LEU A 642 13.29 12.67 -21.73
C LEU A 642 14.31 13.72 -22.21
N ASP A 643 14.28 14.07 -23.49
CA ASP A 643 15.17 15.11 -24.03
C ASP A 643 14.85 16.49 -23.48
N ALA A 644 13.56 16.80 -23.26
CA ALA A 644 13.14 18.03 -22.59
C ALA A 644 13.55 18.04 -21.11
N ILE A 645 13.36 16.91 -20.39
CA ILE A 645 13.85 16.73 -19.01
C ILE A 645 15.37 16.92 -18.92
N ARG A 646 16.13 16.35 -19.86
CA ARG A 646 17.61 16.42 -19.90
C ARG A 646 18.13 17.81 -20.26
N SER A 647 17.36 18.59 -21.03
CA SER A 647 17.72 19.94 -21.47
C SER A 647 17.30 21.03 -20.48
N ALA A 648 16.44 20.70 -19.51
CA ALA A 648 15.95 21.62 -18.51
C ALA A 648 17.05 22.03 -17.52
N SER A 649 17.03 23.29 -17.10
CA SER A 649 17.86 23.78 -16.01
C SER A 649 17.42 23.20 -14.67
N ARG A 650 18.31 23.28 -13.67
CA ARG A 650 18.02 22.88 -12.29
C ARG A 650 16.76 23.54 -11.74
N ASP A 651 16.56 24.83 -12.04
CA ASP A 651 15.45 25.61 -11.50
C ASP A 651 14.13 25.29 -12.22
N GLU A 652 14.16 24.98 -13.53
CA GLU A 652 12.99 24.46 -14.26
C GLU A 652 12.58 23.06 -13.76
N LEU A 653 13.55 22.18 -13.51
CA LEU A 653 13.28 20.87 -12.89
C LEU A 653 12.70 21.02 -11.48
N ALA A 654 13.26 21.92 -10.67
CA ALA A 654 12.82 22.17 -9.29
C ALA A 654 11.51 22.97 -9.18
N ALA A 655 10.98 23.49 -10.30
CA ALA A 655 9.70 24.18 -10.37
C ALA A 655 8.51 23.25 -10.64
N VAL A 656 8.75 21.98 -10.98
CA VAL A 656 7.70 20.98 -11.18
C VAL A 656 7.17 20.52 -9.81
N ASP A 657 5.84 20.49 -9.63
CA ASP A 657 5.25 20.09 -8.35
C ASP A 657 5.65 18.64 -7.98
N GLY A 658 5.99 18.42 -6.71
CA GLY A 658 6.58 17.17 -6.24
C GLY A 658 8.05 16.90 -6.65
N VAL A 659 8.72 17.82 -7.38
CA VAL A 659 10.13 17.73 -7.76
C VAL A 659 10.95 18.79 -7.04
N GLY A 660 11.39 18.49 -5.82
CA GLY A 660 12.27 19.38 -5.06
C GLY A 660 13.71 19.44 -5.62
N GLY A 661 14.50 20.43 -5.18
CA GLY A 661 15.89 20.63 -5.63
C GLY A 661 16.79 19.39 -5.50
N ILE A 662 16.58 18.55 -4.48
CA ILE A 662 17.32 17.28 -4.30
C ILE A 662 17.09 16.32 -5.48
N ILE A 663 15.86 16.30 -6.04
CA ILE A 663 15.50 15.44 -7.17
C ILE A 663 16.07 16.03 -8.46
N ALA A 664 16.00 17.36 -8.64
CA ALA A 664 16.63 18.06 -9.77
C ALA A 664 18.15 17.81 -9.81
N ASP A 665 18.84 17.98 -8.68
CA ASP A 665 20.29 17.72 -8.54
C ASP A 665 20.63 16.25 -8.82
N ALA A 666 19.85 15.30 -8.28
CA ALA A 666 20.07 13.87 -8.50
C ALA A 666 19.83 13.45 -9.96
N LEU A 667 18.89 14.09 -10.66
CA LEU A 667 18.58 13.82 -12.06
C LEU A 667 19.65 14.40 -13.00
N LEU A 668 20.10 15.64 -12.77
CA LEU A 668 21.19 16.24 -13.55
C LEU A 668 22.48 15.45 -13.40
N ALA A 669 22.89 15.16 -12.15
CA ALA A 669 24.09 14.37 -11.86
C ALA A 669 24.03 12.94 -12.42
N TRP A 670 22.83 12.37 -12.62
CA TRP A 670 22.68 11.07 -13.28
C TRP A 670 23.08 11.13 -14.76
N PHE A 671 22.73 12.20 -15.48
CA PHE A 671 23.08 12.39 -16.90
C PHE A 671 24.54 12.79 -17.15
N GLU A 672 25.29 13.21 -16.13
CA GLU A 672 26.74 13.48 -16.23
C GLU A 672 27.58 12.20 -16.36
N VAL A 673 27.01 11.04 -15.99
CA VAL A 673 27.71 9.75 -15.96
C VAL A 673 27.58 9.03 -17.31
N GLY A 674 28.70 8.84 -18.01
CA GLY A 674 28.70 8.32 -19.39
C GLY A 674 27.96 6.99 -19.60
N TRP A 675 28.10 6.01 -18.70
CA TRP A 675 27.41 4.71 -18.85
C TRP A 675 25.91 4.80 -18.58
N HIS A 676 25.42 5.80 -17.85
CA HIS A 676 23.98 6.08 -17.73
C HIS A 676 23.41 6.61 -19.06
N VAL A 677 24.17 7.48 -19.74
CA VAL A 677 23.80 7.99 -21.07
C VAL A 677 23.76 6.85 -22.10
N GLU A 678 24.71 5.91 -22.05
CA GLU A 678 24.71 4.71 -22.92
C GLU A 678 23.39 3.91 -22.80
N ILE A 679 22.80 3.80 -21.59
CA ILE A 679 21.51 3.12 -21.39
C ILE A 679 20.42 3.79 -22.23
N VAL A 680 20.29 5.12 -22.10
CA VAL A 680 19.25 5.88 -22.79
C VAL A 680 19.43 5.82 -24.31
N GLU A 681 20.66 6.00 -24.79
CA GLU A 681 20.99 5.97 -26.21
C GLU A 681 20.70 4.60 -26.84
N ARG A 682 21.06 3.50 -26.16
CA ARG A 682 20.81 2.13 -26.65
C ARG A 682 19.36 1.73 -26.56
N TRP A 683 18.65 2.12 -25.50
CA TRP A 683 17.20 1.93 -25.40
C TRP A 683 16.47 2.67 -26.53
N ALA A 684 16.83 3.93 -26.79
CA ALA A 684 16.27 4.72 -27.89
C ALA A 684 16.57 4.08 -29.26
N ALA A 685 17.82 3.65 -29.50
CA ALA A 685 18.22 2.94 -30.73
C ALA A 685 17.48 1.60 -30.93
N ALA A 686 17.14 0.91 -29.83
CA ALA A 686 16.31 -0.30 -29.85
C ALA A 686 14.80 -0.02 -30.03
N GLY A 687 14.37 1.25 -30.09
CA GLY A 687 12.99 1.67 -30.34
C GLY A 687 12.18 2.04 -29.09
N VAL A 688 12.80 2.21 -27.92
CA VAL A 688 12.12 2.72 -26.72
C VAL A 688 11.69 4.16 -26.92
N ARG A 689 10.41 4.44 -26.65
CA ARG A 689 9.79 5.75 -26.87
C ARG A 689 9.88 6.63 -25.62
N PHE A 690 10.97 7.37 -25.48
CA PHE A 690 11.17 8.35 -24.40
C PHE A 690 10.36 9.66 -24.57
N SER A 691 9.16 9.58 -25.14
CA SER A 691 8.25 10.71 -25.35
C SER A 691 6.79 10.30 -25.28
N THR A 692 5.98 11.14 -24.65
CA THR A 692 4.52 11.03 -24.63
C THR A 692 3.97 11.56 -25.96
N PRO A 693 3.34 10.73 -26.82
CA PRO A 693 2.82 11.18 -28.11
C PRO A 693 1.74 12.25 -27.92
N GLY A 694 1.81 13.33 -28.70
CA GLY A 694 0.84 14.43 -28.64
C GLY A 694 0.97 15.35 -27.42
N HIS A 695 2.02 15.21 -26.60
CA HIS A 695 2.25 16.12 -25.48
C HIS A 695 2.54 17.56 -25.98
N PRO A 696 1.91 18.59 -25.40
CA PRO A 696 2.02 19.97 -25.89
C PRO A 696 3.38 20.63 -25.65
N GLY A 697 4.24 20.06 -24.79
CA GLY A 697 5.57 20.54 -24.45
C GLY A 697 5.72 21.05 -23.01
N PRO A 698 6.95 21.41 -22.58
CA PRO A 698 7.25 21.88 -21.22
C PRO A 698 6.39 23.07 -20.80
N GLY A 699 5.62 22.92 -19.72
CA GLY A 699 4.71 23.94 -19.21
C GLY A 699 3.54 24.31 -20.15
N ALA A 700 3.42 23.65 -21.31
CA ALA A 700 2.35 23.88 -22.28
C ALA A 700 1.13 22.97 -22.04
N ALA A 701 1.24 21.97 -21.15
CA ALA A 701 0.10 21.29 -20.57
C ALA A 701 -0.78 22.29 -19.79
N ASP A 702 -0.16 23.24 -19.06
CA ASP A 702 -0.82 24.39 -18.42
C ASP A 702 -1.34 25.44 -19.43
N ALA A 703 -1.08 25.26 -20.73
CA ALA A 703 -1.45 26.18 -21.81
C ALA A 703 -2.36 25.53 -22.87
N ALA A 704 -2.89 24.32 -22.59
CA ALA A 704 -4.02 23.78 -23.33
C ALA A 704 -5.21 24.73 -23.13
N GLY A 705 -5.53 25.51 -24.16
CA GLY A 705 -6.61 26.50 -24.09
C GLY A 705 -7.93 25.85 -23.69
N GLY A 706 -8.54 26.38 -22.63
CA GLY A 706 -9.79 25.92 -22.06
C GLY A 706 -10.41 27.03 -21.20
N VAL A 707 -11.57 26.76 -20.61
CA VAL A 707 -12.34 27.77 -19.85
C VAL A 707 -11.61 28.27 -18.59
N LEU A 708 -10.56 27.57 -18.14
CA LEU A 708 -9.69 27.94 -17.02
C LEU A 708 -8.25 28.31 -17.41
N ALA A 709 -8.01 28.66 -18.67
CA ALA A 709 -6.68 29.09 -19.13
C ALA A 709 -6.07 30.20 -18.24
N GLY A 710 -4.96 29.89 -17.56
CA GLY A 710 -4.27 30.81 -16.66
C GLY A 710 -4.82 30.89 -15.23
N VAL A 711 -5.91 30.18 -14.92
CA VAL A 711 -6.58 30.17 -13.62
C VAL A 711 -6.06 29.03 -12.74
N THR A 712 -5.71 29.32 -11.49
CA THR A 712 -5.27 28.35 -10.48
C THR A 712 -6.40 28.01 -9.53
N VAL A 713 -6.82 26.75 -9.53
CA VAL A 713 -7.93 26.25 -8.70
C VAL A 713 -7.40 25.20 -7.72
N VAL A 714 -7.70 25.36 -6.43
CA VAL A 714 -7.45 24.34 -5.41
C VAL A 714 -8.77 23.68 -5.05
N ALA A 715 -8.90 22.39 -5.35
CA ALA A 715 -9.99 21.56 -4.86
C ALA A 715 -9.67 21.03 -3.46
N THR A 716 -10.64 21.13 -2.53
CA THR A 716 -10.54 20.60 -1.16
C THR A 716 -11.92 20.26 -0.61
N GLY A 717 -11.99 19.26 0.28
CA GLY A 717 -13.25 18.63 0.67
C GLY A 717 -13.88 17.81 -0.45
N SER A 718 -15.12 17.36 -0.23
CA SER A 718 -15.85 16.52 -1.18
C SER A 718 -16.64 17.35 -2.18
N LEU A 719 -16.22 17.36 -3.45
CA LEU A 719 -16.93 18.04 -4.53
C LEU A 719 -17.87 17.06 -5.23
N GLU A 720 -19.17 17.32 -5.15
CA GLU A 720 -20.20 16.46 -5.74
C GLU A 720 -19.99 16.26 -7.25
N GLY A 721 -20.10 15.02 -7.72
CA GLY A 721 -19.84 14.64 -9.12
C GLY A 721 -18.35 14.44 -9.50
N TYR A 722 -17.40 14.74 -8.60
CA TYR A 722 -15.96 14.59 -8.87
C TYR A 722 -15.24 13.80 -7.77
N SER A 723 -14.43 12.81 -8.15
CA SER A 723 -13.42 12.25 -7.22
C SER A 723 -12.31 13.29 -6.97
N ARG A 724 -11.46 13.11 -5.96
CA ARG A 724 -10.36 14.07 -5.69
C ARG A 724 -9.41 14.19 -6.89
N GLU A 725 -9.08 13.06 -7.50
CA GLU A 725 -8.29 12.98 -8.74
C GLU A 725 -9.10 13.49 -9.92
N GLY A 726 -10.40 13.17 -10.02
CA GLY A 726 -11.30 13.66 -11.06
C GLY A 726 -11.55 15.18 -11.02
N ALA A 727 -11.47 15.82 -9.85
CA ALA A 727 -11.53 17.27 -9.71
C ALA A 727 -10.22 17.92 -10.19
N GLN A 728 -9.06 17.32 -9.87
CA GLN A 728 -7.78 17.75 -10.42
C GLN A 728 -7.74 17.55 -11.94
N GLU A 729 -8.19 16.39 -12.43
CA GLU A 729 -8.30 16.07 -13.85
C GLU A 729 -9.30 17.00 -14.56
N ALA A 730 -10.41 17.38 -13.94
CA ALA A 730 -11.36 18.34 -14.50
C ALA A 730 -10.77 19.76 -14.60
N ILE A 731 -10.02 20.22 -13.59
CA ILE A 731 -9.29 21.50 -13.64
C ILE A 731 -8.28 21.48 -14.78
N LEU A 732 -7.49 20.40 -14.88
CA LEU A 732 -6.46 20.24 -15.92
C LEU A 732 -7.07 20.11 -17.33
N ALA A 733 -8.16 19.35 -17.48
CA ALA A 733 -8.89 19.20 -18.73
C ALA A 733 -9.59 20.50 -19.18
N ALA A 734 -9.99 21.35 -18.23
CA ALA A 734 -10.50 22.69 -18.48
C ALA A 734 -9.40 23.74 -18.76
N GLY A 735 -8.12 23.34 -18.80
CA GLY A 735 -6.99 24.22 -19.09
C GLY A 735 -6.49 25.04 -17.89
N GLY A 736 -6.91 24.70 -16.68
CA GLY A 736 -6.52 25.36 -15.43
C GLY A 736 -5.41 24.64 -14.66
N LYS A 737 -4.86 25.31 -13.65
CA LYS A 737 -3.80 24.77 -12.78
C LYS A 737 -4.40 24.20 -11.50
N ALA A 738 -4.34 22.88 -11.35
CA ALA A 738 -4.78 22.20 -10.13
C ALA A 738 -3.74 22.38 -9.01
N GLY A 739 -4.02 23.26 -8.04
CA GLY A 739 -3.12 23.53 -6.92
C GLY A 739 -3.19 22.46 -5.83
N SER A 740 -2.04 21.91 -5.44
CA SER A 740 -1.90 20.99 -4.30
C SER A 740 -2.04 21.70 -2.93
N SER A 741 -1.73 23.00 -2.87
CA SER A 741 -1.85 23.85 -1.67
C SER A 741 -2.41 25.25 -1.98
N VAL A 742 -3.05 25.86 -0.98
CA VAL A 742 -3.58 27.23 -1.08
C VAL A 742 -2.47 28.26 -0.86
N SER A 743 -2.39 29.26 -1.74
CA SER A 743 -1.39 30.33 -1.72
C SER A 743 -1.95 31.65 -2.25
N LYS A 744 -1.21 32.77 -2.13
CA LYS A 744 -1.57 34.06 -2.75
C LYS A 744 -1.64 34.05 -4.29
N LYS A 745 -1.28 32.94 -4.95
CA LYS A 745 -1.39 32.72 -6.40
C LYS A 745 -2.57 31.82 -6.78
N THR A 746 -3.39 31.40 -5.81
CA THR A 746 -4.59 30.61 -6.03
C THR A 746 -5.76 31.54 -6.31
N ASP A 747 -6.41 31.40 -7.47
CA ASP A 747 -7.51 32.27 -7.88
C ASP A 747 -8.86 31.80 -7.31
N TYR A 748 -9.07 30.49 -7.24
CA TYR A 748 -10.28 29.87 -6.69
C TYR A 748 -9.97 28.71 -5.75
N VAL A 749 -10.77 28.57 -4.70
CA VAL A 749 -10.76 27.41 -3.81
C VAL A 749 -12.13 26.74 -3.84
N ALA A 750 -12.22 25.62 -4.54
CA ALA A 750 -13.44 24.81 -4.56
C ALA A 750 -13.50 24.00 -3.26
N ALA A 751 -14.42 24.39 -2.38
CA ALA A 751 -14.53 23.85 -1.03
C ALA A 751 -15.86 23.09 -0.86
N GLY A 752 -15.75 21.77 -0.74
CA GLY A 752 -16.86 20.91 -0.32
C GLY A 752 -16.82 20.59 1.18
N PRO A 753 -17.79 19.81 1.69
CA PRO A 753 -17.73 19.27 3.04
C PRO A 753 -16.40 18.55 3.30
N GLY A 754 -15.73 18.90 4.41
CA GLY A 754 -14.42 18.38 4.78
C GLY A 754 -13.19 19.15 4.26
N ALA A 755 -13.34 20.38 3.74
CA ALA A 755 -12.24 21.18 3.18
C ALA A 755 -11.15 21.69 4.16
N GLY A 756 -11.26 21.36 5.44
CA GLY A 756 -10.16 21.38 6.42
C GLY A 756 -9.29 22.66 6.46
N SER A 757 -7.98 22.46 6.57
CA SER A 757 -7.00 23.54 6.72
C SER A 757 -6.81 24.39 5.46
N LYS A 758 -7.18 23.88 4.28
CA LYS A 758 -7.13 24.63 3.01
C LYS A 758 -8.22 25.67 2.94
N LEU A 759 -9.44 25.37 3.40
CA LEU A 759 -10.52 26.35 3.53
C LEU A 759 -10.10 27.48 4.48
N GLY A 760 -9.68 27.16 5.71
CA GLY A 760 -9.22 28.18 6.67
C GLY A 760 -8.04 29.02 6.16
N LYS A 761 -7.13 28.44 5.37
CA LYS A 761 -6.03 29.16 4.72
C LYS A 761 -6.51 30.04 3.55
N ALA A 762 -7.59 29.66 2.86
CA ALA A 762 -8.21 30.47 1.82
C ALA A 762 -8.92 31.69 2.41
N GLU A 763 -9.69 31.49 3.48
CA GLU A 763 -10.34 32.53 4.27
C GLU A 763 -9.31 33.53 4.80
N ALA A 764 -8.26 33.05 5.45
CA ALA A 764 -7.18 33.90 5.99
C ALA A 764 -6.36 34.66 4.93
N LEU A 765 -6.45 34.26 3.65
CA LEU A 765 -5.81 34.93 2.52
C LEU A 765 -6.78 35.76 1.67
N GLY A 766 -8.07 35.82 2.03
CA GLY A 766 -9.10 36.56 1.29
C GLY A 766 -9.38 35.99 -0.11
N LEU A 767 -9.19 34.68 -0.31
CA LEU A 767 -9.31 34.04 -1.61
C LEU A 767 -10.75 33.61 -1.90
N ARG A 768 -11.12 33.59 -3.18
CA ARG A 768 -12.48 33.28 -3.61
C ARG A 768 -12.80 31.80 -3.42
N ILE A 769 -13.60 31.49 -2.41
CA ILE A 769 -14.12 30.15 -2.14
C ILE A 769 -15.41 29.93 -2.94
N ILE A 770 -15.57 28.75 -3.53
CA ILE A 770 -16.73 28.38 -4.35
C ILE A 770 -17.28 27.00 -3.96
N THR A 771 -18.58 26.81 -4.14
CA THR A 771 -19.28 25.54 -3.87
C THR A 771 -19.00 24.47 -4.93
N ALA A 772 -19.42 23.22 -4.70
CA ALA A 772 -19.30 22.13 -5.67
C ALA A 772 -20.08 22.40 -6.98
N ALA A 773 -21.26 23.02 -6.90
CA ALA A 773 -22.05 23.40 -8.07
C ALA A 773 -21.37 24.50 -8.89
N GLU A 774 -20.80 25.51 -8.22
CA GLU A 774 -20.00 26.56 -8.87
C GLU A 774 -18.68 26.01 -9.42
N PHE A 775 -18.07 25.01 -8.77
CA PHE A 775 -16.90 24.32 -9.29
C PHE A 775 -17.20 23.59 -10.60
N HIS A 776 -18.35 22.89 -10.69
CA HIS A 776 -18.80 22.28 -11.93
C HIS A 776 -18.92 23.32 -13.05
N LEU A 777 -19.62 24.43 -12.81
CA LEU A 777 -19.73 25.56 -13.76
C LEU A 777 -18.37 26.18 -14.11
N LEU A 778 -17.46 26.27 -13.14
CA LEU A 778 -16.11 26.82 -13.35
C LEU A 778 -15.30 25.93 -14.31
N VAL A 779 -15.35 24.61 -14.19
CA VAL A 779 -14.60 23.69 -15.07
C VAL A 779 -15.29 23.42 -16.42
N THR A 780 -16.60 23.64 -16.55
CA THR A 780 -17.34 23.43 -17.81
C THR A 780 -17.55 24.70 -18.64
N GLU A 781 -17.83 25.83 -18.00
CA GLU A 781 -18.25 27.09 -18.64
C GLU A 781 -17.33 28.28 -18.30
N GLY A 782 -16.56 28.19 -17.20
CA GLY A 782 -15.48 29.13 -16.86
C GLY A 782 -15.83 30.23 -15.86
N PRO A 783 -14.87 31.11 -15.54
CA PRO A 783 -14.99 32.17 -14.52
C PRO A 783 -16.18 33.12 -14.67
N ALA A 784 -16.74 33.26 -15.88
CA ALA A 784 -17.88 34.12 -16.17
C ALA A 784 -19.25 33.48 -15.85
N ALA A 785 -19.31 32.16 -15.66
CA ALA A 785 -20.55 31.43 -15.36
C ALA A 785 -20.90 31.42 -13.86
N ILE A 786 -19.97 31.82 -12.99
CA ILE A 786 -20.14 31.91 -11.54
C ILE A 786 -20.39 33.36 -11.11
N ALA A 787 -21.40 33.59 -10.27
CA ALA A 787 -21.89 34.92 -9.92
C ALA A 787 -20.77 35.84 -9.37
N PRO A 788 -20.77 37.17 -9.65
CA PRO A 788 -19.78 38.07 -9.09
C PRO A 788 -19.82 38.09 -7.56
N PRO A 789 -18.69 38.38 -6.87
CA PRO A 789 -18.68 38.46 -5.41
C PRO A 789 -19.68 39.52 -4.92
N PRO A 790 -20.31 39.33 -3.75
CA PRO A 790 -21.14 40.37 -3.14
C PRO A 790 -20.28 41.61 -2.84
N GLU A 791 -20.78 42.79 -3.21
CA GLU A 791 -20.13 44.06 -2.86
C GLU A 791 -20.14 44.22 -1.33
N GLU A 792 -18.97 44.50 -0.74
CA GLU A 792 -18.87 44.77 0.70
C GLU A 792 -19.59 46.09 1.03
N PRO A 793 -20.36 46.17 2.14
CA PRO A 793 -20.89 47.44 2.60
C PRO A 793 -19.75 48.31 3.14
N ASP A 794 -19.66 49.57 2.66
CA ASP A 794 -18.59 50.52 2.98
C ASP A 794 -18.28 50.60 4.49
N GLY A 795 -17.18 49.94 4.89
CA GLY A 795 -16.68 49.90 6.26
C GLY A 795 -15.69 51.02 6.53
N GLU A 796 -15.98 51.84 7.54
CA GLU A 796 -15.24 53.03 7.96
C GLU A 796 -13.71 52.92 7.87
N SER A 797 -13.10 53.88 7.19
CA SER A 797 -11.64 54.01 7.03
C SER A 797 -10.93 54.15 8.39
N ARG A 798 -10.04 53.20 8.70
CA ARG A 798 -9.02 53.40 9.74
C ARG A 798 -7.93 54.33 9.23
N ASP A 799 -7.75 55.43 9.95
CA ASP A 799 -6.78 56.48 9.69
C ASP A 799 -5.34 56.03 10.01
N GLU A 800 -4.51 55.85 8.99
CA GLU A 800 -3.05 56.01 9.08
C GLU A 800 -2.56 56.85 7.89
N GLY A 801 -2.17 58.09 8.17
CA GLY A 801 -1.99 59.11 7.13
C GLY A 801 -0.68 59.06 6.34
N HIS A 802 -0.75 59.53 5.10
CA HIS A 802 0.41 60.15 4.43
C HIS A 802 0.00 61.41 3.66
N ALA A 803 0.88 62.40 3.63
CA ALA A 803 0.55 63.76 3.23
C ALA A 803 0.36 63.95 1.71
N GLY A 804 -0.66 64.74 1.33
CA GLY A 804 -0.87 65.21 -0.04
C GLY A 804 -1.93 66.31 -0.09
N ALA A 805 -1.52 67.56 -0.36
CA ALA A 805 -2.40 68.72 -0.30
C ALA A 805 -3.14 68.99 -1.62
N SER A 806 -4.44 69.35 -1.54
CA SER A 806 -5.08 70.30 -2.46
C SER A 806 -6.41 70.83 -1.88
N LEU A 807 -6.85 71.99 -2.36
CA LEU A 807 -8.03 72.75 -1.91
C LEU A 807 -9.25 72.52 -2.82
N ALA A 808 -10.47 72.51 -2.27
CA ALA A 808 -11.62 73.37 -2.70
C ALA A 808 -13.00 72.92 -2.15
N GLU A 809 -13.72 73.85 -1.51
CA GLU A 809 -15.17 74.18 -1.64
C GLU A 809 -16.19 73.01 -1.84
N GLY A 810 -16.93 72.55 -0.82
CA GLY A 810 -18.31 73.02 -0.52
C GLY A 810 -19.36 71.87 -0.56
N SER A 811 -20.66 72.00 -0.21
CA SER A 811 -21.37 73.03 0.61
C SER A 811 -22.86 72.67 0.92
N ALA A 812 -23.22 72.56 2.21
CA ALA A 812 -24.56 72.68 2.84
C ALA A 812 -25.74 71.69 2.57
N GLY A 813 -26.41 71.26 3.66
CA GLY A 813 -27.85 70.94 3.77
C GLY A 813 -28.22 69.44 3.77
N GLU A 814 -29.22 68.94 4.52
CA GLU A 814 -30.14 69.53 5.52
C GLU A 814 -30.77 68.39 6.38
N GLU A 815 -31.15 68.66 7.64
CA GLU A 815 -31.89 67.77 8.56
C GLU A 815 -33.43 68.01 8.41
N PRO A 816 -34.37 67.40 9.18
CA PRO A 816 -34.37 66.18 10.04
C PRO A 816 -35.64 65.28 9.85
N ALA A 817 -35.81 64.24 10.69
CA ALA A 817 -36.98 64.03 11.60
C ALA A 817 -37.38 62.56 11.92
N VAL A 818 -37.79 62.35 13.17
CA VAL A 818 -38.20 61.09 13.86
C VAL A 818 -39.66 61.28 14.36
N PRO A 819 -40.61 60.32 14.29
CA PRO A 819 -40.88 59.34 15.38
C PRO A 819 -41.58 58.01 14.93
N ALA A 820 -42.04 57.06 15.75
CA ALA A 820 -41.65 56.41 17.02
C ALA A 820 -42.85 55.56 17.53
N ALA A 821 -42.57 54.44 18.23
CA ALA A 821 -43.37 53.77 19.28
C ALA A 821 -44.58 52.82 18.98
N GLY A 822 -44.60 51.71 19.77
CA GLY A 822 -45.79 51.00 20.28
C GLY A 822 -46.28 49.74 19.51
N GLU A 823 -46.84 48.70 20.14
CA GLU A 823 -46.71 48.17 21.52
C GLU A 823 -47.23 46.70 21.58
N ARG A 824 -47.06 46.00 22.72
CA ARG A 824 -47.34 44.55 22.90
C ARG A 824 -48.83 44.23 23.13
N ARG A 825 -49.25 42.98 22.85
CA ARG A 825 -50.10 42.18 23.78
C ARG A 825 -50.18 40.69 23.42
N ALA A 826 -50.34 39.86 24.45
CA ALA A 826 -50.58 38.41 24.37
C ALA A 826 -51.87 38.05 25.13
N ARG A 827 -52.45 36.87 24.84
CA ARG A 827 -53.29 36.11 25.80
C ARG A 827 -53.54 34.66 25.37
N GLU A 828 -53.58 33.76 26.34
CA GLU A 828 -53.84 32.32 26.19
C GLU A 828 -55.34 31.98 26.12
N THR A 829 -55.68 30.74 25.73
CA THR A 829 -56.50 29.82 26.57
C THR A 829 -56.43 28.38 26.04
N ALA A 830 -56.66 27.39 26.92
CA ALA A 830 -56.37 25.96 26.71
C ALA A 830 -57.60 25.07 26.50
N GLY A 831 -57.38 23.79 26.12
CA GLY A 831 -58.39 22.74 26.09
C GLY A 831 -57.87 21.35 25.66
N GLU A 832 -57.99 20.37 26.56
CA GLU A 832 -57.70 18.92 26.44
C GLU A 832 -58.94 18.13 26.93
N PRO A 833 -59.00 16.77 26.93
CA PRO A 833 -58.55 15.78 25.94
C PRO A 833 -59.63 14.68 25.69
N THR A 834 -59.43 13.76 24.73
CA THR A 834 -60.16 12.46 24.68
C THR A 834 -59.35 11.33 24.01
N GLU A 835 -59.27 10.20 24.70
CA GLU A 835 -58.85 8.85 24.26
C GLU A 835 -60.06 7.88 24.40
N PRO A 836 -59.97 6.57 24.06
CA PRO A 836 -59.19 5.87 23.02
C PRO A 836 -60.09 4.92 22.18
N HIS A 837 -59.54 4.11 21.26
CA HIS A 837 -60.01 2.73 21.01
C HIS A 837 -59.04 1.91 20.13
N ASP A 838 -58.84 0.65 20.56
CA ASP A 838 -58.30 -0.56 19.91
C ASP A 838 -56.93 -0.54 19.21
#